data_AF-W0F0U3-F1
#
_entry.id   AF-W0F0U3-F1
#
_cell.length_a   1.000
_cell.length_b   1.000
_cell.length_c   1.000
_cell.angle_alpha   90.00
_cell.angle_beta   90.00
_cell.angle_gamma   90.00
#
_symmetry.space_group_name_H-M   'P 1'
#
loop_
_entity.id
_entity.type
_entity.pdbx_description
1 polymer ?
#
loop_
_entity_poly.entity_id
_entity_poly.type
_entity_poly.pdbx_seq_one_letter_code
_entity_poly.pdbx_strand_id
1 'polypeptide(L)'
;MRKLFFIVLILVAQQLQAQEPSYAQRMALTAMHLWPDSFSVTPGKPSRWSYDQGVILKGIEGIWLQTGDPKWFSYIQRSMDHFVSEDGAIKDYNPEAHNIDFINNGKLLLTLYRVTGKEKYKKAVMLLRDQLRTQPRTKEGGFWHKKIYPWQMWLDGLYMGQPFYAEYASVFGEDSIFNDVTRQFVLMEKNARDPKTGLLYHGYDESRSQQWADKKTGLSPNFWGRAMGWYGMALVDALDYFPENHPGKQQLIDILKRLATAVVKVQDPKTGLWYDIVNLPDKKPNYTESSASAMLVYTLAKGVRKGYLSSAYLANAKKGFEGLVKNKLSVDNNGYTNLEGTVSVSGLGGKPYRDGSFNYYMSEKVVQNDPKGMGAFILAADEAALINNIPLGAGKTILLDNYFNNEWKKGPLGKPESWHYTWNDRSNGGYSFLGNIFEQYGAELATLKAAPTAEKLKNASVYIIVDPDTDKETEHPNYMNETDAGAIAHWVEGGGVLALLANDAGNCDLQHFNILAKKFGIQFNEDNQLMVKNNDYEMGRVNVQQGNIIFKNAKNVYLKEISSLNLYKNASPVLKSGNMNIMAVAPYGKGMVFALGDPWIYNEYVDGKKLPLKYENYKAAQDWVRFLLNKAKIKTKN
;
A
#
# COMPACT_ATOMS: atom_id res chain seq x y z
N MET A 1 -29.31 -66.05 24.73
CA MET A 1 -29.34 -64.59 24.49
C MET A 1 -27.95 -64.01 24.76
N ARG A 2 -27.11 -63.89 23.73
CA ARG A 2 -25.80 -63.21 23.79
C ARG A 2 -26.00 -61.82 23.17
N LYS A 3 -25.82 -60.75 23.95
CA LYS A 3 -25.86 -59.37 23.46
C LYS A 3 -24.48 -58.96 22.97
N LEU A 4 -24.38 -58.66 21.68
CA LEU A 4 -23.24 -58.03 21.03
C LEU A 4 -23.18 -56.54 21.46
N PHE A 5 -22.03 -56.10 21.95
CA PHE A 5 -21.72 -54.68 22.11
C PHE A 5 -21.18 -54.16 20.77
N PHE A 6 -21.92 -53.25 20.13
CA PHE A 6 -21.44 -52.45 19.01
C PHE A 6 -20.68 -51.24 19.57
N ILE A 7 -19.37 -51.18 19.33
CA ILE A 7 -18.57 -49.97 19.52
C ILE A 7 -18.72 -49.13 18.25
N VAL A 8 -19.39 -47.98 18.37
CA VAL A 8 -19.45 -46.97 17.32
C VAL A 8 -18.16 -46.15 17.38
N LEU A 9 -17.27 -46.34 16.41
CA LEU A 9 -16.14 -45.44 16.15
C LEU A 9 -16.68 -44.12 15.59
N ILE A 10 -16.64 -43.06 16.39
CA ILE A 10 -16.87 -41.69 15.90
C ILE A 10 -15.54 -41.22 15.27
N LEU A 11 -15.47 -41.28 13.95
CA LEU A 11 -14.47 -40.56 13.15
C LEU A 11 -14.77 -39.06 13.24
N VAL A 12 -14.08 -38.34 14.11
CA VAL A 12 -14.05 -36.87 14.08
C VAL A 12 -13.19 -36.47 12.89
N ALA A 13 -13.82 -36.25 11.73
CA ALA A 13 -13.17 -35.55 10.63
C ALA A 13 -12.90 -34.11 11.08
N GLN A 14 -11.65 -33.79 11.38
CA GLN A 14 -11.20 -32.41 11.45
C GLN A 14 -11.29 -31.82 10.04
N GLN A 15 -12.43 -31.23 9.69
CA GLN A 15 -12.48 -30.31 8.57
C GLN A 15 -11.56 -29.14 8.93
N LEU A 16 -10.43 -29.04 8.23
CA LEU A 16 -9.67 -27.82 8.13
C LEU A 16 -10.64 -26.74 7.62
N GLN A 17 -11.17 -25.92 8.53
CA GLN A 17 -11.92 -24.74 8.16
C GLN A 17 -10.93 -23.82 7.42
N ALA A 18 -10.98 -23.84 6.09
CA ALA A 18 -10.32 -22.82 5.30
C ALA A 18 -10.85 -21.46 5.79
N GLN A 19 -9.94 -20.53 6.07
CA GLN A 19 -10.35 -19.20 6.48
C GLN A 19 -11.15 -18.58 5.34
N GLU A 20 -12.39 -18.20 5.65
CA GLU A 20 -13.28 -17.50 4.73
C GLU A 20 -12.55 -16.29 4.10
N PRO A 21 -12.56 -16.13 2.76
CA PRO A 21 -11.91 -15.00 2.11
C PRO A 21 -12.43 -13.66 2.65
N SER A 22 -11.55 -12.66 2.73
CA SER A 22 -11.96 -11.30 3.13
C SER A 22 -12.96 -10.70 2.13
N TYR A 23 -13.73 -9.68 2.53
CA TYR A 23 -14.64 -8.99 1.61
C TYR A 23 -13.91 -8.43 0.36
N ALA A 24 -12.68 -7.93 0.53
CA ALA A 24 -11.86 -7.49 -0.58
C ALA A 24 -11.54 -8.64 -1.54
N GLN A 25 -11.10 -9.79 -1.02
CA GLN A 25 -10.83 -10.99 -1.81
C GLN A 25 -12.09 -11.50 -2.52
N ARG A 26 -13.25 -11.52 -1.85
CA ARG A 26 -14.52 -11.93 -2.47
C ARG A 26 -14.89 -11.04 -3.66
N MET A 27 -14.84 -9.72 -3.48
CA MET A 27 -15.14 -8.76 -4.55
C MET A 27 -14.11 -8.83 -5.68
N ALA A 28 -12.83 -9.01 -5.36
CA ALA A 28 -11.77 -9.19 -6.35
C ALA A 28 -11.94 -10.49 -7.15
N LEU A 29 -12.36 -11.59 -6.52
CA LEU A 29 -12.69 -12.84 -7.21
C LEU A 29 -13.88 -12.65 -8.16
N THR A 30 -14.91 -11.91 -7.75
CA THR A 30 -16.00 -11.50 -8.66
C THR A 30 -15.46 -10.69 -9.84
N ALA A 31 -14.61 -9.69 -9.60
CA ALA A 31 -14.02 -8.89 -10.67
C ALA A 31 -13.18 -9.73 -11.64
N MET A 32 -12.35 -10.64 -11.14
CA MET A 32 -11.57 -11.58 -11.96
C MET A 32 -12.46 -12.56 -12.72
N HIS A 33 -13.63 -12.91 -12.21
CA HIS A 33 -14.62 -13.72 -12.92
C HIS A 33 -15.29 -12.95 -14.06
N LEU A 34 -15.67 -11.69 -13.81
CA LEU A 34 -16.27 -10.81 -14.83
C LEU A 34 -15.27 -10.42 -15.92
N TRP A 35 -13.99 -10.27 -15.58
CA TRP A 35 -12.92 -9.85 -16.47
C TRP A 35 -11.69 -10.77 -16.37
N PRO A 36 -11.75 -12.02 -16.86
CA PRO A 36 -10.65 -12.99 -16.68
C PRO A 36 -9.36 -12.61 -17.41
N ASP A 37 -9.48 -12.03 -18.61
CA ASP A 37 -8.33 -11.73 -19.47
C ASP A 37 -8.12 -10.22 -19.69
N SER A 38 -9.18 -9.50 -20.07
CA SER A 38 -9.12 -8.08 -20.40
C SER A 38 -10.35 -7.33 -19.91
N PHE A 39 -10.14 -6.07 -19.54
CA PHE A 39 -11.17 -5.25 -18.92
C PHE A 39 -12.03 -4.55 -19.97
N SER A 40 -13.29 -4.96 -20.11
CA SER A 40 -14.28 -4.27 -20.93
C SER A 40 -15.40 -3.70 -20.05
N VAL A 41 -15.54 -2.38 -20.04
CA VAL A 41 -16.60 -1.66 -19.30
C VAL A 41 -17.97 -1.99 -19.86
N THR A 42 -18.06 -2.21 -21.18
CA THR A 42 -19.33 -2.50 -21.87
C THR A 42 -19.34 -3.95 -22.32
N PRO A 43 -20.20 -4.82 -21.76
CA PRO A 43 -20.29 -6.22 -22.15
C PRO A 43 -20.41 -6.40 -23.68
N GLY A 44 -19.62 -7.33 -24.23
CA GLY A 44 -19.60 -7.61 -25.67
C GLY A 44 -18.87 -6.56 -26.53
N LYS A 45 -18.23 -5.55 -25.94
CA LYS A 45 -17.33 -4.62 -26.64
C LYS A 45 -15.86 -4.93 -26.34
N PRO A 46 -14.93 -4.55 -27.23
CA PRO A 46 -13.50 -4.68 -26.95
C PRO A 46 -13.08 -3.89 -25.70
N SER A 47 -12.14 -4.44 -24.96
CA SER A 47 -11.40 -3.74 -23.91
C SER A 47 -10.73 -2.49 -24.48
N ARG A 48 -10.60 -1.45 -23.65
CA ARG A 48 -9.92 -0.18 -23.99
C ARG A 48 -9.08 0.30 -22.83
N TRP A 49 -8.08 1.13 -23.12
CA TRP A 49 -7.32 1.84 -22.10
C TRP A 49 -8.21 2.86 -21.37
N SER A 50 -8.90 2.39 -20.32
CA SER A 50 -9.81 3.18 -19.49
C SER A 50 -9.38 3.15 -18.04
N TYR A 51 -9.64 4.22 -17.30
CA TYR A 51 -9.21 4.36 -15.91
C TYR A 51 -9.90 3.38 -14.97
N ASP A 52 -11.11 2.91 -15.31
CA ASP A 52 -11.95 2.05 -14.47
C ASP A 52 -11.21 0.77 -14.05
N GLN A 53 -10.46 0.17 -14.97
CA GLN A 53 -9.66 -1.02 -14.68
C GLN A 53 -8.57 -0.72 -13.65
N GLY A 54 -7.93 0.45 -13.74
CA GLY A 54 -6.89 0.86 -12.80
C GLY A 54 -7.41 0.95 -11.36
N VAL A 55 -8.69 1.29 -11.17
CA VAL A 55 -9.31 1.35 -9.84
C VAL A 55 -9.39 -0.05 -9.22
N ILE A 56 -9.87 -1.04 -9.99
CA ILE A 56 -9.94 -2.44 -9.53
C ILE A 56 -8.55 -2.99 -9.28
N LEU A 57 -7.64 -2.81 -10.24
CA LEU A 57 -6.29 -3.37 -10.15
C LEU A 57 -5.49 -2.77 -8.98
N LYS A 58 -5.71 -1.49 -8.62
CA LYS A 58 -5.15 -0.89 -7.41
C LYS A 58 -5.71 -1.53 -6.13
N GLY A 59 -6.99 -1.91 -6.11
CA GLY A 59 -7.55 -2.71 -5.04
C GLY A 59 -6.88 -4.09 -4.95
N ILE A 60 -6.72 -4.77 -6.08
CA ILE A 60 -6.06 -6.09 -6.14
C ILE A 60 -4.58 -6.01 -5.72
N GLU A 61 -3.90 -4.90 -6.00
CA GLU A 61 -2.54 -4.64 -5.48
C GLU A 61 -2.53 -4.57 -3.96
N GLY A 62 -3.54 -3.93 -3.34
CA GLY A 62 -3.72 -3.92 -1.89
C GLY A 62 -3.81 -5.33 -1.31
N ILE A 63 -4.62 -6.20 -1.92
CA ILE A 63 -4.73 -7.61 -1.53
C ILE A 63 -3.38 -8.33 -1.68
N TRP A 64 -2.67 -8.14 -2.80
CA TRP A 64 -1.36 -8.75 -3.02
C TRP A 64 -0.36 -8.36 -1.92
N LEU A 65 -0.29 -7.07 -1.57
CA LEU A 65 0.57 -6.58 -0.49
C LEU A 65 0.17 -7.16 0.87
N GLN A 66 -1.12 -7.46 1.08
CA GLN A 66 -1.63 -8.04 2.34
C GLN A 66 -1.49 -9.55 2.45
N THR A 67 -1.32 -10.28 1.34
CA THR A 67 -1.30 -11.75 1.36
C THR A 67 -0.03 -12.37 0.81
N GLY A 68 0.78 -11.64 0.03
CA GLY A 68 1.91 -12.20 -0.71
C GLY A 68 1.50 -13.29 -1.71
N ASP A 69 0.22 -13.33 -2.13
CA ASP A 69 -0.28 -14.39 -3.02
C ASP A 69 -0.05 -13.99 -4.49
N PRO A 70 0.74 -14.75 -5.25
CA PRO A 70 1.16 -14.35 -6.60
C PRO A 70 0.01 -14.27 -7.61
N LYS A 71 -1.15 -14.88 -7.33
CA LYS A 71 -2.28 -14.85 -8.27
C LYS A 71 -2.78 -13.43 -8.54
N TRP A 72 -2.74 -12.58 -7.51
CA TRP A 72 -3.18 -11.19 -7.58
C TRP A 72 -2.23 -10.35 -8.44
N PHE A 73 -0.92 -10.45 -8.18
CA PHE A 73 0.10 -9.79 -8.99
C PHE A 73 0.07 -10.27 -10.44
N SER A 74 -0.08 -11.58 -10.65
CA SER A 74 -0.13 -12.16 -11.99
C SER A 74 -1.33 -11.66 -12.79
N TYR A 75 -2.47 -11.46 -12.13
CA TYR A 75 -3.66 -10.87 -12.75
C TYR A 75 -3.41 -9.41 -13.16
N ILE A 76 -2.84 -8.58 -12.25
CA ILE A 76 -2.45 -7.20 -12.57
C ILE A 76 -1.52 -7.15 -13.78
N GLN A 77 -0.48 -7.98 -13.79
CA GLN A 77 0.50 -8.02 -14.87
C GLN A 77 -0.16 -8.40 -16.21
N ARG A 78 -0.96 -9.47 -16.25
CA ARG A 78 -1.67 -9.89 -17.47
C ARG A 78 -2.60 -8.80 -18.00
N SER A 79 -3.36 -8.14 -17.11
CA SER A 79 -4.27 -7.07 -17.51
C SER A 79 -3.54 -5.88 -18.12
N MET A 80 -2.35 -5.51 -17.63
CA MET A 80 -1.56 -4.42 -18.21
C MET A 80 -0.81 -4.85 -19.47
N ASP A 81 -0.30 -6.08 -19.52
CA ASP A 81 0.37 -6.65 -20.71
C ASP A 81 -0.57 -6.77 -21.91
N HIS A 82 -1.89 -6.83 -21.70
CA HIS A 82 -2.87 -6.72 -22.78
C HIS A 82 -2.78 -5.40 -23.56
N PHE A 83 -2.35 -4.31 -22.90
CA PHE A 83 -2.27 -2.98 -23.50
C PHE A 83 -0.83 -2.55 -23.82
N VAL A 84 0.16 -3.01 -23.06
CA VAL A 84 1.55 -2.56 -23.17
C VAL A 84 2.38 -3.56 -23.96
N SER A 85 2.80 -3.17 -25.17
CA SER A 85 3.73 -3.93 -26.00
C SER A 85 5.17 -3.86 -25.49
N GLU A 86 6.04 -4.74 -25.99
CA GLU A 86 7.45 -4.83 -25.57
C GLU A 86 8.27 -3.55 -25.85
N ASP A 87 7.88 -2.75 -26.84
CA ASP A 87 8.47 -1.45 -27.12
C ASP A 87 7.96 -0.33 -26.20
N GLY A 88 6.95 -0.60 -25.35
CA GLY A 88 6.34 0.35 -24.43
C GLY A 88 5.18 1.16 -25.00
N ALA A 89 4.73 0.87 -26.24
CA ALA A 89 3.51 1.47 -26.76
C ALA A 89 2.28 0.99 -25.99
N ILE A 90 1.27 1.86 -25.85
CA ILE A 90 0.03 1.58 -25.13
C ILE A 90 -1.12 1.53 -26.13
N LYS A 91 -1.73 0.37 -26.30
CA LYS A 91 -2.92 0.18 -27.15
C LYS A 91 -4.08 1.06 -26.67
N ASP A 92 -4.81 1.66 -27.61
CA ASP A 92 -5.96 2.55 -27.38
C ASP A 92 -5.65 3.84 -26.58
N TYR A 93 -4.37 4.18 -26.41
CA TYR A 93 -3.95 5.44 -25.80
C TYR A 93 -3.68 6.50 -26.88
N ASN A 94 -4.24 7.69 -26.70
CA ASN A 94 -4.03 8.84 -27.57
C ASN A 94 -3.50 10.05 -26.77
N PRO A 95 -2.19 10.35 -26.82
CA PRO A 95 -1.61 11.48 -26.07
C PRO A 95 -2.15 12.85 -26.51
N GLU A 96 -2.53 13.01 -27.79
CA GLU A 96 -3.04 14.28 -28.34
C GLU A 96 -4.42 14.67 -27.80
N ALA A 97 -5.13 13.72 -27.19
CA ALA A 97 -6.39 13.99 -26.51
C ALA A 97 -6.20 14.77 -25.20
N HIS A 98 -4.97 14.79 -24.64
CA HIS A 98 -4.65 15.30 -23.30
C HIS A 98 -5.72 14.92 -22.29
N ASN A 99 -6.12 13.66 -22.29
CA ASN A 99 -7.17 13.16 -21.42
C ASN A 99 -6.54 12.67 -20.13
N ILE A 100 -6.79 13.38 -19.02
CA ILE A 100 -6.17 13.02 -17.73
C ILE A 100 -6.60 11.63 -17.24
N ASP A 101 -7.76 11.13 -17.68
CA ASP A 101 -8.25 9.78 -17.34
C ASP A 101 -7.30 8.68 -17.84
N PHE A 102 -6.59 8.91 -18.95
CA PHE A 102 -5.62 7.92 -19.45
C PHE A 102 -4.41 7.73 -18.54
N ILE A 103 -4.17 8.64 -17.60
CA ILE A 103 -3.01 8.62 -16.72
C ILE A 103 -3.20 7.64 -15.56
N ASN A 104 -4.44 7.38 -15.12
CA ASN A 104 -4.73 6.63 -13.89
C ASN A 104 -4.10 5.23 -13.87
N ASN A 105 -4.13 4.53 -15.00
CA ASN A 105 -3.56 3.19 -15.13
C ASN A 105 -2.02 3.18 -15.05
N GLY A 106 -1.37 4.34 -15.24
CA GLY A 106 0.08 4.50 -15.07
C GLY A 106 0.57 4.14 -13.66
N LYS A 107 -0.29 4.22 -12.64
CA LYS A 107 0.01 3.76 -11.26
C LYS A 107 0.38 2.28 -11.22
N LEU A 108 -0.30 1.46 -12.02
CA LEU A 108 -0.04 0.02 -12.12
C LEU A 108 1.22 -0.26 -12.93
N LEU A 109 1.49 0.55 -13.97
CA LEU A 109 2.73 0.45 -14.74
C LEU A 109 3.96 0.81 -13.90
N LEU A 110 3.84 1.82 -13.01
CA LEU A 110 4.86 2.13 -12.01
C LEU A 110 5.10 0.95 -11.06
N THR A 111 4.03 0.33 -10.55
CA THR A 111 4.13 -0.87 -9.71
C THR A 111 4.84 -2.01 -10.45
N LEU A 112 4.42 -2.32 -11.68
CA LEU A 112 5.04 -3.39 -12.48
C LEU A 112 6.51 -3.08 -12.80
N TYR A 113 6.85 -1.84 -13.14
CA TYR A 113 8.24 -1.44 -13.36
C TYR A 113 9.08 -1.62 -12.09
N ARG A 114 8.64 -1.11 -10.94
CA ARG A 114 9.39 -1.18 -9.69
C ARG A 114 9.57 -2.61 -9.18
N VAL A 115 8.62 -3.50 -9.46
CA VAL A 115 8.67 -4.91 -9.02
C VAL A 115 9.44 -5.80 -9.98
N THR A 116 9.38 -5.54 -11.29
CA THR A 116 9.94 -6.44 -12.32
C THR A 116 11.19 -5.91 -13.00
N GLY A 117 11.46 -4.60 -12.91
CA GLY A 117 12.53 -3.93 -13.65
C GLY A 117 12.35 -3.89 -15.17
N LYS A 118 11.22 -4.41 -15.72
CA LYS A 118 11.04 -4.53 -17.18
C LYS A 118 10.92 -3.16 -17.85
N GLU A 119 11.77 -2.95 -18.87
CA GLU A 119 11.90 -1.67 -19.58
C GLU A 119 10.62 -1.24 -20.31
N LYS A 120 9.80 -2.18 -20.80
CA LYS A 120 8.53 -1.86 -21.47
C LYS A 120 7.59 -1.03 -20.58
N TYR A 121 7.54 -1.31 -19.28
CA TYR A 121 6.71 -0.56 -18.35
C TYR A 121 7.30 0.82 -18.09
N LYS A 122 8.63 0.95 -17.99
CA LYS A 122 9.31 2.25 -17.87
C LYS A 122 8.98 3.15 -19.06
N LYS A 123 9.11 2.63 -20.29
CA LYS A 123 8.78 3.37 -21.52
C LYS A 123 7.31 3.82 -21.56
N ALA A 124 6.38 2.93 -21.22
CA ALA A 124 4.97 3.27 -21.13
C ALA A 124 4.68 4.34 -20.05
N VAL A 125 5.33 4.26 -18.89
CA VAL A 125 5.25 5.30 -17.84
C VAL A 125 5.79 6.64 -18.34
N MET A 126 6.90 6.65 -19.07
CA MET A 126 7.46 7.87 -19.65
C MET A 126 6.50 8.52 -20.66
N LEU A 127 5.84 7.72 -21.49
CA LEU A 127 4.84 8.20 -22.44
C LEU A 127 3.64 8.89 -21.74
N LEU A 128 3.16 8.34 -20.62
CA LEU A 128 2.10 8.97 -19.81
C LEU A 128 2.59 10.25 -19.13
N ARG A 129 3.83 10.24 -18.63
CA ARG A 129 4.47 11.43 -18.06
C ARG A 129 4.64 12.56 -19.09
N ASP A 130 4.96 12.23 -20.34
CA ASP A 130 5.10 13.19 -21.44
C ASP A 130 3.80 13.93 -21.73
N GLN A 131 2.65 13.24 -21.67
CA GLN A 131 1.35 13.93 -21.75
C GLN A 131 1.19 14.96 -20.64
N LEU A 132 1.62 14.69 -19.40
CA LEU A 132 1.54 15.66 -18.30
C LEU A 132 2.48 16.87 -18.47
N ARG A 133 3.56 16.75 -19.26
CA ARG A 133 4.43 17.90 -19.60
C ARG A 133 3.69 18.91 -20.47
N THR A 134 2.82 18.45 -21.35
CA THR A 134 2.10 19.26 -22.35
C THR A 134 0.61 19.38 -22.08
N GLN A 135 0.10 18.80 -20.99
CA GLN A 135 -1.29 18.89 -20.56
C GLN A 135 -1.70 20.37 -20.46
N PRO A 136 -2.75 20.82 -21.19
CA PRO A 136 -3.23 22.19 -21.12
C PRO A 136 -3.64 22.58 -19.69
N ARG A 137 -3.49 23.87 -19.37
CA ARG A 137 -3.69 24.38 -18.00
C ARG A 137 -4.55 25.64 -17.95
N THR A 138 -5.23 25.85 -16.83
CA THR A 138 -5.83 27.13 -16.44
C THR A 138 -4.74 28.19 -16.26
N LYS A 139 -5.12 29.46 -16.12
CA LYS A 139 -4.16 30.57 -15.93
C LYS A 139 -3.32 30.38 -14.67
N GLU A 140 -3.90 29.82 -13.61
CA GLU A 140 -3.18 29.51 -12.36
C GLU A 140 -2.37 28.20 -12.41
N GLY A 141 -2.37 27.49 -13.55
CA GLY A 141 -1.56 26.28 -13.75
C GLY A 141 -2.26 24.96 -13.43
N GLY A 142 -3.58 24.97 -13.24
CA GLY A 142 -4.39 23.77 -12.99
C GLY A 142 -4.63 22.97 -14.26
N PHE A 143 -4.44 21.65 -14.24
CA PHE A 143 -4.64 20.81 -15.41
C PHE A 143 -6.09 20.86 -15.91
N TRP A 144 -6.26 21.12 -17.21
CA TRP A 144 -7.55 20.84 -17.84
C TRP A 144 -7.85 19.36 -17.72
N HIS A 145 -9.12 19.03 -17.46
CA HIS A 145 -9.53 17.64 -17.33
C HIS A 145 -9.29 16.88 -18.65
N LYS A 146 -9.65 17.49 -19.79
CA LYS A 146 -9.36 16.98 -21.15
C LYS A 146 -9.17 18.14 -22.11
N LYS A 147 -8.50 17.93 -23.25
CA LYS A 147 -8.42 18.94 -24.34
C LYS A 147 -9.80 19.42 -24.79
N ILE A 148 -10.79 18.51 -24.79
CA ILE A 148 -12.19 18.80 -25.16
C ILE A 148 -12.98 19.55 -24.06
N TYR A 149 -12.41 19.69 -22.86
CA TYR A 149 -12.97 20.44 -21.74
C TYR A 149 -12.04 21.60 -21.38
N PRO A 150 -11.93 22.62 -22.25
CA PRO A 150 -11.00 23.72 -22.03
C PRO A 150 -11.36 24.49 -20.75
N TRP A 151 -10.32 24.95 -20.04
CA TRP A 151 -10.38 25.74 -18.80
C TRP A 151 -11.04 25.05 -17.61
N GLN A 152 -11.33 23.75 -17.70
CA GLN A 152 -12.08 23.01 -16.70
C GLN A 152 -11.19 22.10 -15.85
N MET A 153 -11.30 22.24 -14.53
CA MET A 153 -10.76 21.29 -13.56
C MET A 153 -11.92 20.54 -12.90
N TRP A 154 -11.86 19.21 -12.88
CA TRP A 154 -12.83 18.36 -12.20
C TRP A 154 -12.13 17.59 -11.08
N LEU A 155 -12.82 17.35 -9.97
CA LEU A 155 -12.26 16.62 -8.82
C LEU A 155 -11.74 15.22 -9.23
N ASP A 156 -12.41 14.56 -10.16
CA ASP A 156 -12.05 13.27 -10.75
C ASP A 156 -10.61 13.29 -11.27
N GLY A 157 -10.24 14.36 -12.00
CA GLY A 157 -8.92 14.50 -12.59
C GLY A 157 -7.77 14.50 -11.58
N LEU A 158 -8.07 14.80 -10.30
CA LEU A 158 -7.06 14.78 -9.24
C LEU A 158 -6.66 13.33 -8.96
N TYR A 159 -7.62 12.40 -8.88
CA TYR A 159 -7.29 10.99 -8.71
C TYR A 159 -6.63 10.40 -9.94
N MET A 160 -7.05 10.80 -11.15
CA MET A 160 -6.50 10.24 -12.38
C MET A 160 -5.03 10.62 -12.57
N GLY A 161 -4.66 11.86 -12.27
CA GLY A 161 -3.32 12.39 -12.51
C GLY A 161 -2.39 12.39 -11.29
N GLN A 162 -2.85 12.89 -10.14
CA GLN A 162 -1.93 13.33 -9.08
C GLN A 162 -1.19 12.20 -8.36
N PRO A 163 -1.81 11.06 -7.99
CA PRO A 163 -1.06 9.98 -7.35
C PRO A 163 -0.03 9.35 -8.29
N PHE A 164 -0.35 9.21 -9.59
CA PHE A 164 0.64 8.78 -10.59
C PHE A 164 1.79 9.78 -10.66
N TYR A 165 1.49 11.07 -10.69
CA TYR A 165 2.49 12.12 -10.85
C TYR A 165 3.42 12.21 -9.63
N ALA A 166 2.87 12.10 -8.42
CA ALA A 166 3.64 12.03 -7.17
C ALA A 166 4.52 10.77 -7.09
N GLU A 167 3.97 9.60 -7.44
CA GLU A 167 4.77 8.36 -7.47
C GLU A 167 5.88 8.45 -8.52
N TYR A 168 5.59 8.94 -9.72
CA TYR A 168 6.59 9.17 -10.76
C TYR A 168 7.72 10.07 -10.26
N ALA A 169 7.40 11.17 -9.57
CA ALA A 169 8.39 12.08 -9.01
C ALA A 169 9.34 11.36 -8.04
N SER A 170 8.78 10.56 -7.12
CA SER A 170 9.55 9.79 -6.15
C SER A 170 10.43 8.71 -6.80
N VAL A 171 9.96 8.06 -7.87
CA VAL A 171 10.67 6.94 -8.52
C VAL A 171 11.72 7.42 -9.50
N PHE A 172 11.46 8.51 -10.22
CA PHE A 172 12.36 9.03 -11.26
C PHE A 172 13.21 10.22 -10.78
N GLY A 173 13.00 10.69 -9.54
CA GLY A 173 13.75 11.78 -8.92
C GLY A 173 13.46 13.15 -9.54
N GLU A 174 12.22 13.42 -9.93
CA GLU A 174 11.78 14.72 -10.48
C GLU A 174 11.07 15.58 -9.41
N ASP A 175 11.78 15.95 -8.34
CA ASP A 175 11.21 16.55 -7.12
C ASP A 175 10.35 17.81 -7.34
N SER A 176 10.61 18.61 -8.39
CA SER A 176 9.78 19.78 -8.70
C SER A 176 8.32 19.45 -8.97
N ILE A 177 8.02 18.20 -9.33
CA ILE A 177 6.66 17.70 -9.54
C ILE A 177 5.83 17.79 -8.25
N PHE A 178 6.40 17.59 -7.06
CA PHE A 178 5.64 17.66 -5.80
C PHE A 178 5.02 19.05 -5.58
N ASN A 179 5.70 20.12 -6.01
CA ASN A 179 5.13 21.47 -6.02
C ASN A 179 3.93 21.60 -6.97
N ASP A 180 3.99 20.95 -8.14
CA ASP A 180 2.89 20.99 -9.10
C ASP A 180 1.71 20.16 -8.62
N VAL A 181 1.93 18.96 -8.08
CA VAL A 181 0.89 18.15 -7.42
C VAL A 181 0.21 18.95 -6.32
N THR A 182 0.99 19.62 -5.46
CA THR A 182 0.46 20.49 -4.40
C THR A 182 -0.43 21.60 -4.96
N ARG A 183 0.03 22.26 -6.04
CA ARG A 183 -0.74 23.30 -6.72
C ARG A 183 -2.10 22.78 -7.22
N GLN A 184 -2.15 21.57 -7.81
CA GLN A 184 -3.41 21.02 -8.30
C GLN A 184 -4.46 20.88 -7.17
N PHE A 185 -4.05 20.36 -6.01
CA PHE A 185 -4.94 20.22 -4.86
C PHE A 185 -5.37 21.57 -4.28
N VAL A 186 -4.42 22.50 -4.12
CA VAL A 186 -4.67 23.85 -3.58
C VAL A 186 -5.62 24.64 -4.48
N LEU A 187 -5.49 24.53 -5.80
CA LEU A 187 -6.38 25.23 -6.74
C LEU A 187 -7.82 24.70 -6.68
N MET A 188 -8.01 23.38 -6.59
CA MET A 188 -9.35 22.83 -6.41
C MET A 188 -9.93 23.17 -5.04
N GLU A 189 -9.13 23.11 -3.97
CA GLU A 189 -9.57 23.52 -2.64
C GLU A 189 -9.99 25.01 -2.62
N LYS A 190 -9.20 25.88 -3.28
CA LYS A 190 -9.47 27.32 -3.37
C LYS A 190 -10.75 27.61 -4.16
N ASN A 191 -10.90 26.99 -5.33
CA ASN A 191 -11.90 27.38 -6.30
C ASN A 191 -13.19 26.57 -6.15
N ALA A 192 -13.12 25.27 -5.83
CA ALA A 192 -14.27 24.36 -5.82
C ALA A 192 -14.91 24.14 -4.45
N ARG A 193 -14.25 24.55 -3.35
CA ARG A 193 -14.80 24.39 -2.01
C ARG A 193 -15.88 25.43 -1.70
N ASP A 194 -17.03 24.96 -1.26
CA ASP A 194 -18.06 25.81 -0.69
C ASP A 194 -17.64 26.27 0.72
N PRO A 195 -17.52 27.59 0.98
CA PRO A 195 -17.13 28.08 2.30
C PRO A 195 -18.13 27.75 3.41
N LYS A 196 -19.42 27.51 3.07
CA LYS A 196 -20.47 27.24 4.08
C LYS A 196 -20.43 25.81 4.59
N THR A 197 -20.44 24.83 3.69
CA THR A 197 -20.49 23.40 4.05
C THR A 197 -19.10 22.77 4.16
N GLY A 198 -18.12 23.34 3.46
CA GLY A 198 -16.79 22.75 3.29
C GLY A 198 -16.71 21.62 2.27
N LEU A 199 -17.83 21.29 1.60
CA LEU A 199 -17.88 20.33 0.51
C LEU A 199 -17.31 20.95 -0.78
N LEU A 200 -16.91 20.11 -1.74
CA LEU A 200 -16.36 20.56 -3.02
C LEU A 200 -17.30 20.24 -4.17
N TYR A 201 -17.55 21.23 -5.03
CA TYR A 201 -18.32 21.06 -6.25
C TYR A 201 -17.57 20.16 -7.26
N HIS A 202 -18.31 19.42 -8.08
CA HIS A 202 -17.74 18.46 -9.04
C HIS A 202 -16.71 19.10 -9.99
N GLY A 203 -17.08 20.22 -10.61
CA GLY A 203 -16.25 20.89 -11.62
C GLY A 203 -16.18 22.40 -11.44
N TYR A 204 -15.05 22.95 -11.87
CA TYR A 204 -14.76 24.38 -11.95
C TYR A 204 -14.31 24.72 -13.38
N ASP A 205 -15.00 25.67 -14.03
CA ASP A 205 -14.63 26.24 -15.33
C ASP A 205 -14.11 27.68 -15.12
N GLU A 206 -12.79 27.87 -15.25
CA GLU A 206 -12.16 29.19 -15.09
C GLU A 206 -12.69 30.21 -16.13
N SER A 207 -13.07 29.74 -17.32
CA SER A 207 -13.62 30.59 -18.39
C SER A 207 -15.09 30.95 -18.19
N ARG A 208 -15.82 30.17 -17.38
CA ARG A 208 -17.28 30.29 -17.14
C ARG A 208 -18.12 30.21 -18.42
N SER A 209 -17.55 29.61 -19.46
CA SER A 209 -18.18 29.49 -20.78
C SER A 209 -19.18 28.34 -20.83
N GLN A 210 -18.98 27.30 -20.01
CA GLN A 210 -19.94 26.21 -19.88
C GLN A 210 -21.29 26.71 -19.35
N GLN A 211 -22.39 26.12 -19.82
CA GLN A 211 -23.74 26.46 -19.37
C GLN A 211 -24.00 26.00 -17.93
N TRP A 212 -23.43 24.86 -17.52
CA TRP A 212 -23.50 24.38 -16.14
C TRP A 212 -22.72 25.26 -15.15
N ALA A 213 -21.76 26.06 -15.64
CA ALA A 213 -20.88 26.85 -14.79
C ALA A 213 -21.58 28.13 -14.32
N ASP A 214 -21.59 28.33 -13.01
CA ASP A 214 -22.06 29.59 -12.40
C ASP A 214 -21.28 30.78 -12.97
N LYS A 215 -21.98 31.85 -13.32
CA LYS A 215 -21.36 32.99 -14.04
C LYS A 215 -20.46 33.86 -13.16
N LYS A 216 -20.56 33.75 -11.84
CA LYS A 216 -19.70 34.46 -10.88
C LYS A 216 -18.53 33.61 -10.41
N THR A 217 -18.75 32.33 -10.15
CA THR A 217 -17.76 31.45 -9.52
C THR A 217 -17.14 30.45 -10.48
N GLY A 218 -17.80 30.12 -11.60
CA GLY A 218 -17.38 29.07 -12.52
C GLY A 218 -17.72 27.65 -12.05
N LEU A 219 -18.49 27.50 -10.97
CA LEU A 219 -18.72 26.21 -10.33
C LEU A 219 -19.91 25.46 -10.92
N SER A 220 -19.80 24.13 -10.94
CA SER A 220 -20.93 23.23 -11.17
C SER A 220 -21.95 23.31 -10.02
N PRO A 221 -23.22 22.93 -10.22
CA PRO A 221 -24.26 23.29 -9.25
C PRO A 221 -24.42 22.31 -8.07
N ASN A 222 -23.78 21.13 -8.05
CA ASN A 222 -23.98 20.12 -7.00
C ASN A 222 -22.68 19.50 -6.45
N PHE A 223 -22.77 18.98 -5.22
CA PHE A 223 -21.72 18.23 -4.52
C PHE A 223 -21.88 16.73 -4.76
N TRP A 224 -21.28 16.25 -5.85
CA TRP A 224 -21.37 14.84 -6.24
C TRP A 224 -20.44 13.95 -5.41
N GLY A 225 -21.00 12.92 -4.78
CA GLY A 225 -20.34 12.05 -3.82
C GLY A 225 -19.10 11.36 -4.38
N ARG A 226 -19.17 10.79 -5.60
CA ARG A 226 -18.01 10.12 -6.19
C ARG A 226 -16.89 11.09 -6.55
N ALA A 227 -17.20 12.31 -7.01
CA ALA A 227 -16.17 13.32 -7.26
C ALA A 227 -15.39 13.69 -5.97
N MET A 228 -16.08 13.85 -4.84
CA MET A 228 -15.41 14.02 -3.54
C MET A 228 -14.66 12.76 -3.09
N GLY A 229 -15.20 11.58 -3.39
CA GLY A 229 -14.51 10.31 -3.19
C GLY A 229 -13.16 10.27 -3.92
N TRP A 230 -13.13 10.63 -5.20
CA TRP A 230 -11.89 10.74 -5.97
C TRP A 230 -10.91 11.74 -5.37
N TYR A 231 -11.40 12.91 -4.96
CA TYR A 231 -10.55 13.91 -4.32
C TYR A 231 -9.90 13.39 -3.03
N GLY A 232 -10.68 12.68 -2.19
CA GLY A 232 -10.19 12.04 -0.97
C GLY A 232 -9.14 10.97 -1.23
N MET A 233 -9.42 10.04 -2.16
CA MET A 233 -8.48 9.01 -2.57
C MET A 233 -7.18 9.62 -3.13
N ALA A 234 -7.31 10.67 -3.95
CA ALA A 234 -6.16 11.34 -4.55
C ALA A 234 -5.22 11.93 -3.49
N LEU A 235 -5.77 12.54 -2.43
CA LEU A 235 -5.00 13.09 -1.33
C LEU A 235 -4.20 12.01 -0.59
N VAL A 236 -4.87 10.95 -0.14
CA VAL A 236 -4.21 9.89 0.66
C VAL A 236 -3.21 9.09 -0.17
N ASP A 237 -3.43 8.93 -1.47
CA ASP A 237 -2.53 8.19 -2.35
C ASP A 237 -1.34 9.02 -2.82
N ALA A 238 -1.52 10.33 -3.07
CA ALA A 238 -0.39 11.19 -3.40
C ALA A 238 0.55 11.35 -2.19
N LEU A 239 0.00 11.48 -0.98
CA LEU A 239 0.77 11.67 0.26
C LEU A 239 1.77 10.55 0.55
N ASP A 240 1.53 9.32 0.08
CA ASP A 240 2.44 8.19 0.27
C ASP A 240 3.83 8.41 -0.37
N TYR A 241 3.94 9.34 -1.32
CA TYR A 241 5.16 9.59 -2.09
C TYR A 241 5.82 10.95 -1.78
N PHE A 242 5.19 11.81 -0.97
CA PHE A 242 5.76 13.11 -0.65
C PHE A 242 6.99 12.95 0.25
N PRO A 243 8.10 13.66 -0.04
CA PRO A 243 9.23 13.73 0.88
C PRO A 243 8.79 14.29 2.24
N GLU A 244 9.35 13.75 3.33
CA GLU A 244 8.92 14.08 4.69
C GLU A 244 8.93 15.59 4.98
N ASN A 245 9.97 16.28 4.52
CA ASN A 245 10.18 17.71 4.77
C ASN A 245 9.61 18.62 3.65
N HIS A 246 8.88 18.07 2.69
CA HIS A 246 8.31 18.88 1.60
C HIS A 246 7.10 19.68 2.12
N PRO A 247 7.06 21.02 1.99
CA PRO A 247 6.00 21.86 2.58
C PRO A 247 4.60 21.50 2.05
N GLY A 248 4.51 21.07 0.80
CA GLY A 248 3.25 20.59 0.20
C GLY A 248 2.62 19.39 0.91
N LYS A 249 3.40 18.55 1.61
CA LYS A 249 2.89 17.41 2.37
C LYS A 249 1.92 17.87 3.45
N GLN A 250 2.33 18.85 4.26
CA GLN A 250 1.49 19.40 5.32
C GLN A 250 0.23 20.10 4.75
N GLN A 251 0.37 20.81 3.63
CA GLN A 251 -0.77 21.45 2.97
C GLN A 251 -1.81 20.44 2.51
N LEU A 252 -1.40 19.31 1.92
CA LEU A 252 -2.31 18.21 1.54
C LEU A 252 -2.97 17.56 2.75
N ILE A 253 -2.23 17.35 3.85
CA ILE A 253 -2.79 16.84 5.12
C ILE A 253 -3.87 17.79 5.65
N ASP A 254 -3.64 19.10 5.60
CA ASP A 254 -4.61 20.08 6.09
C ASP A 254 -5.87 20.16 5.20
N ILE A 255 -5.70 20.03 3.87
CA ILE A 255 -6.83 19.86 2.94
C ILE A 255 -7.62 18.58 3.27
N LEU A 256 -6.93 17.46 3.47
CA LEU A 256 -7.55 16.18 3.83
C LEU A 256 -8.34 16.27 5.14
N LYS A 257 -7.82 16.97 6.17
CA LYS A 257 -8.54 17.20 7.43
C LYS A 257 -9.83 18.00 7.22
N ARG A 258 -9.80 19.04 6.37
CA ARG A 258 -11.01 19.83 6.03
C ARG A 258 -12.03 19.00 5.25
N LEU A 259 -11.57 18.21 4.28
CA LEU A 259 -12.43 17.27 3.54
C LEU A 259 -13.08 16.27 4.50
N ALA A 260 -12.29 15.59 5.34
CA ALA A 260 -12.78 14.61 6.31
C ALA A 260 -13.85 15.21 7.24
N THR A 261 -13.62 16.44 7.72
CA THR A 261 -14.59 17.17 8.53
C THR A 261 -15.90 17.42 7.77
N ALA A 262 -15.83 17.82 6.49
CA ALA A 262 -17.01 18.13 5.70
C ALA A 262 -17.82 16.87 5.34
N VAL A 263 -17.15 15.80 4.89
CA VAL A 263 -17.84 14.57 4.46
C VAL A 263 -18.47 13.83 5.65
N VAL A 264 -17.83 13.80 6.82
CA VAL A 264 -18.42 13.17 8.01
C VAL A 264 -19.71 13.86 8.46
N LYS A 265 -19.83 15.18 8.30
CA LYS A 265 -21.06 15.92 8.63
C LYS A 265 -22.26 15.52 7.79
N VAL A 266 -22.03 14.98 6.59
CA VAL A 266 -23.08 14.56 5.65
C VAL A 266 -23.18 13.04 5.52
N GLN A 267 -22.54 12.28 6.40
CA GLN A 267 -22.71 10.84 6.50
C GLN A 267 -24.11 10.52 7.01
N ASP A 268 -24.85 9.66 6.32
CA ASP A 268 -26.19 9.26 6.74
C ASP A 268 -26.14 8.51 8.08
N PRO A 269 -26.81 9.02 9.14
CA PRO A 269 -26.77 8.36 10.44
C PRO A 269 -27.47 6.99 10.43
N LYS A 270 -28.41 6.74 9.52
CA LYS A 270 -29.18 5.49 9.47
C LYS A 270 -28.39 4.33 8.86
N THR A 271 -27.79 4.55 7.70
CA THR A 271 -27.06 3.50 6.96
C THR A 271 -25.55 3.57 7.16
N GLY A 272 -25.00 4.71 7.59
CA GLY A 272 -23.57 4.96 7.60
C GLY A 272 -22.98 5.36 6.24
N LEU A 273 -23.80 5.42 5.19
CA LEU A 273 -23.36 5.67 3.82
C LEU A 273 -23.46 7.16 3.45
N TRP A 274 -23.01 7.48 2.24
CA TRP A 274 -23.14 8.82 1.65
C TRP A 274 -24.10 8.77 0.46
N TYR A 275 -24.85 9.85 0.28
CA TYR A 275 -25.75 10.04 -0.86
C TYR A 275 -25.00 10.44 -2.13
N ASP A 276 -25.59 10.19 -3.30
CA ASP A 276 -24.99 10.60 -4.58
C ASP A 276 -24.82 12.13 -4.64
N ILE A 277 -25.85 12.90 -4.25
CA ILE A 277 -25.69 14.33 -3.92
C ILE A 277 -25.67 14.48 -2.41
N VAL A 278 -24.48 14.63 -1.83
CA VAL A 278 -24.25 14.35 -0.39
C VAL A 278 -25.00 15.28 0.56
N ASN A 279 -25.30 16.51 0.15
CA ASN A 279 -25.96 17.50 0.99
C ASN A 279 -27.48 17.50 0.88
N LEU A 280 -28.06 16.61 0.07
CA LEU A 280 -29.51 16.56 -0.21
C LEU A 280 -30.11 15.18 0.12
N PRO A 281 -29.94 14.64 1.35
CA PRO A 281 -30.40 13.28 1.69
C PRO A 281 -31.92 13.12 1.60
N ASP A 282 -32.68 14.19 1.84
CA ASP A 282 -34.14 14.16 1.85
C ASP A 282 -34.77 14.45 0.47
N LYS A 283 -33.98 14.92 -0.49
CA LYS A 283 -34.49 15.24 -1.83
C LYS A 283 -34.62 13.97 -2.68
N LYS A 284 -35.84 13.59 -3.05
CA LYS A 284 -36.08 12.45 -3.94
C LYS A 284 -35.78 12.80 -5.41
N PRO A 285 -35.26 11.86 -6.22
CA PRO A 285 -35.03 10.43 -5.94
C PRO A 285 -33.60 10.09 -5.44
N ASN A 286 -32.91 10.98 -4.70
CA ASN A 286 -31.55 10.74 -4.22
C ASN A 286 -31.44 9.44 -3.40
N TYR A 287 -30.25 8.84 -3.44
CA TYR A 287 -29.97 7.51 -2.92
C TYR A 287 -28.56 7.44 -2.33
N THR A 288 -28.33 6.49 -1.42
CA THR A 288 -26.98 6.19 -0.93
C THR A 288 -26.19 5.49 -2.03
N GLU A 289 -25.04 6.04 -2.39
CA GLU A 289 -24.27 5.63 -3.56
C GLU A 289 -23.02 4.86 -3.12
N SER A 290 -22.82 3.69 -3.73
CA SER A 290 -21.84 2.71 -3.25
C SER A 290 -20.40 3.11 -3.53
N SER A 291 -20.10 3.67 -4.70
CA SER A 291 -18.73 4.08 -5.03
C SER A 291 -18.24 5.23 -4.16
N ALA A 292 -19.02 6.30 -4.02
CA ALA A 292 -18.78 7.43 -3.14
C ALA A 292 -18.55 6.96 -1.71
N SER A 293 -19.43 6.12 -1.18
CA SER A 293 -19.31 5.61 0.19
C SER A 293 -18.03 4.80 0.38
N ALA A 294 -17.69 3.92 -0.57
CA ALA A 294 -16.47 3.13 -0.51
C ALA A 294 -15.21 4.01 -0.59
N MET A 295 -15.16 4.99 -1.49
CA MET A 295 -14.03 5.92 -1.61
C MET A 295 -13.82 6.76 -0.35
N LEU A 296 -14.90 7.20 0.29
CA LEU A 296 -14.84 7.95 1.54
C LEU A 296 -14.44 7.07 2.72
N VAL A 297 -14.90 5.82 2.79
CA VAL A 297 -14.41 4.83 3.76
C VAL A 297 -12.91 4.61 3.59
N TYR A 298 -12.44 4.38 2.36
CA TYR A 298 -11.02 4.23 2.05
C TYR A 298 -10.22 5.45 2.51
N THR A 299 -10.67 6.65 2.14
CA THR A 299 -10.01 7.92 2.49
C THR A 299 -9.87 8.09 4.00
N LEU A 300 -10.95 7.86 4.75
CA LEU A 300 -10.94 8.00 6.22
C LEU A 300 -10.08 6.92 6.89
N ALA A 301 -10.22 5.65 6.47
CA ALA A 301 -9.48 4.53 7.05
C ALA A 301 -7.97 4.66 6.79
N LYS A 302 -7.57 4.86 5.52
CA LYS A 302 -6.16 5.06 5.15
C LYS A 302 -5.59 6.33 5.79
N GLY A 303 -6.36 7.42 5.80
CA GLY A 303 -5.94 8.67 6.42
C GLY A 303 -5.62 8.52 7.90
N VAL A 304 -6.37 7.70 8.65
CA VAL A 304 -6.02 7.37 10.04
C VAL A 304 -4.81 6.45 10.11
N ARG A 305 -4.79 5.36 9.33
CA ARG A 305 -3.70 4.36 9.38
C ARG A 305 -2.33 4.99 9.12
N LYS A 306 -2.26 5.96 8.20
CA LYS A 306 -1.05 6.71 7.86
C LYS A 306 -0.77 7.91 8.78
N GLY A 307 -1.61 8.16 9.79
CA GLY A 307 -1.44 9.23 10.76
C GLY A 307 -1.80 10.64 10.25
N TYR A 308 -2.40 10.76 9.06
CA TYR A 308 -2.82 12.04 8.48
C TYR A 308 -4.08 12.59 9.15
N LEU A 309 -4.95 11.69 9.63
CA LEU A 309 -6.21 11.98 10.32
C LEU A 309 -6.19 11.45 11.76
N SER A 310 -6.96 12.09 12.63
CA SER A 310 -7.18 11.63 14.01
C SER A 310 -7.89 10.27 14.04
N SER A 311 -7.54 9.42 15.00
CA SER A 311 -8.18 8.13 15.23
C SER A 311 -9.70 8.20 15.46
N ALA A 312 -10.24 9.36 15.83
CA ALA A 312 -11.68 9.58 15.94
C ALA A 312 -12.45 9.26 14.64
N TYR A 313 -11.82 9.45 13.47
CA TYR A 313 -12.43 9.15 12.17
C TYR A 313 -12.60 7.65 11.88
N LEU A 314 -11.97 6.76 12.66
CA LEU A 314 -12.15 5.31 12.50
C LEU A 314 -13.60 4.87 12.74
N ALA A 315 -14.31 5.53 13.66
CA ALA A 315 -15.72 5.24 13.92
C ALA A 315 -16.57 5.47 12.66
N ASN A 316 -16.29 6.55 11.92
CA ASN A 316 -16.99 6.88 10.67
C ASN A 316 -16.63 5.91 9.54
N ALA A 317 -15.34 5.57 9.40
CA ALA A 317 -14.88 4.60 8.42
C ALA A 317 -15.51 3.21 8.66
N LYS A 318 -15.48 2.74 9.91
CA LYS A 318 -16.09 1.46 10.32
C LYS A 318 -17.59 1.45 10.05
N LYS A 319 -18.31 2.50 10.47
CA LYS A 319 -19.75 2.61 10.22
C LYS A 319 -20.09 2.63 8.73
N GLY A 320 -19.30 3.32 7.91
CA GLY A 320 -19.46 3.34 6.46
C GLY A 320 -19.21 1.97 5.82
N PHE A 321 -18.16 1.27 6.26
CA PHE A 321 -17.87 -0.07 5.75
C PHE A 321 -18.95 -1.10 6.14
N GLU A 322 -19.39 -1.10 7.40
CA GLU A 322 -20.51 -1.92 7.86
C GLU A 322 -21.79 -1.59 7.09
N GLY A 323 -22.02 -0.32 6.78
CA GLY A 323 -23.10 0.14 5.91
C GLY A 323 -23.03 -0.45 4.50
N LEU A 324 -21.84 -0.51 3.89
CA LEU A 324 -21.64 -1.11 2.56
C LEU A 324 -21.94 -2.60 2.60
N VAL A 325 -21.34 -3.32 3.56
CA VAL A 325 -21.54 -4.77 3.71
C VAL A 325 -23.01 -5.11 3.92
N LYS A 326 -23.71 -4.37 4.79
CA LYS A 326 -25.10 -4.64 5.14
C LYS A 326 -26.09 -4.30 4.03
N ASN A 327 -25.87 -3.18 3.33
CA ASN A 327 -26.91 -2.61 2.46
C ASN A 327 -26.61 -2.74 0.96
N LYS A 328 -25.36 -3.02 0.57
CA LYS A 328 -24.91 -2.95 -0.83
C LYS A 328 -24.33 -4.25 -1.38
N LEU A 329 -24.09 -5.25 -0.54
CA LEU A 329 -23.61 -6.55 -1.01
C LEU A 329 -24.76 -7.55 -1.17
N SER A 330 -24.69 -8.31 -2.25
CA SER A 330 -25.48 -9.51 -2.48
C SER A 330 -24.55 -10.67 -2.84
N VAL A 331 -25.00 -11.91 -2.68
CA VAL A 331 -24.27 -13.11 -3.12
C VAL A 331 -25.17 -13.86 -4.11
N ASP A 332 -24.65 -14.16 -5.29
CA ASP A 332 -25.40 -14.90 -6.30
C ASP A 332 -25.39 -16.42 -6.06
N ASN A 333 -26.13 -17.15 -6.89
CA ASN A 333 -26.25 -18.61 -6.81
C ASN A 333 -24.92 -19.35 -7.07
N ASN A 334 -23.93 -18.68 -7.66
CA ASN A 334 -22.60 -19.23 -7.93
C ASN A 334 -21.60 -18.87 -6.81
N GLY A 335 -22.03 -18.14 -5.78
CA GLY A 335 -21.20 -17.73 -4.65
C GLY A 335 -20.40 -16.45 -4.88
N TYR A 336 -20.60 -15.72 -5.99
CA TYR A 336 -19.92 -14.45 -6.22
C TYR A 336 -20.59 -13.33 -5.42
N THR A 337 -19.76 -12.49 -4.79
CA THR A 337 -20.23 -11.31 -4.06
C THR A 337 -20.35 -10.14 -5.02
N ASN A 338 -21.55 -9.58 -5.13
CA ASN A 338 -21.88 -8.49 -6.04
C ASN A 338 -22.10 -7.19 -5.26
N LEU A 339 -21.72 -6.06 -5.87
CA LEU A 339 -21.90 -4.71 -5.33
C LEU A 339 -23.06 -4.01 -6.05
N GLU A 340 -24.12 -3.70 -5.33
CA GLU A 340 -25.27 -2.95 -5.81
C GLU A 340 -25.07 -1.44 -5.69
N GLY A 341 -25.89 -0.65 -6.39
CA GLY A 341 -26.07 0.77 -6.06
C GLY A 341 -24.92 1.69 -6.50
N THR A 342 -24.22 1.34 -7.59
CA THR A 342 -23.16 2.19 -8.14
C THR A 342 -23.65 2.95 -9.38
N VAL A 343 -23.46 4.27 -9.44
CA VAL A 343 -23.79 5.03 -10.65
C VAL A 343 -22.77 4.82 -11.75
N SER A 344 -23.20 4.48 -12.97
CA SER A 344 -22.31 4.05 -14.06
C SER A 344 -21.38 5.17 -14.55
N VAL A 345 -21.89 6.40 -14.64
CA VAL A 345 -21.14 7.57 -15.08
C VAL A 345 -21.87 8.83 -14.62
N SER A 346 -21.12 9.91 -14.36
CA SER A 346 -21.66 11.27 -14.35
C SER A 346 -20.58 12.20 -14.88
N GLY A 347 -20.96 13.31 -15.49
CA GLY A 347 -20.04 14.27 -16.09
C GLY A 347 -20.70 15.62 -16.32
N LEU A 348 -19.94 16.58 -16.83
CA LEU A 348 -20.44 17.92 -17.12
C LEU A 348 -20.24 18.28 -18.59
N GLY A 349 -21.16 19.07 -19.15
CA GLY A 349 -21.13 19.50 -20.55
C GLY A 349 -21.23 18.33 -21.55
N GLY A 350 -20.55 18.44 -22.69
CA GLY A 350 -20.52 17.39 -23.72
C GLY A 350 -21.80 17.31 -24.58
N LYS A 351 -21.98 16.18 -25.27
CA LYS A 351 -23.13 15.87 -26.13
C LYS A 351 -23.60 14.41 -25.88
N PRO A 352 -24.86 14.16 -25.47
CA PRO A 352 -25.87 15.16 -25.05
C PRO A 352 -25.36 16.06 -23.91
N TYR A 353 -25.92 17.26 -23.80
CA TYR A 353 -25.43 18.24 -22.83
C TYR A 353 -25.81 17.82 -21.41
N ARG A 354 -24.82 17.78 -20.51
CA ARG A 354 -24.99 17.44 -19.10
C ARG A 354 -24.87 18.72 -18.28
N ASP A 355 -25.98 19.19 -17.74
CA ASP A 355 -26.08 20.48 -17.05
C ASP A 355 -25.61 20.45 -15.59
N GLY A 356 -25.27 19.26 -15.06
CA GLY A 356 -24.85 19.09 -13.67
C GLY A 356 -25.99 19.28 -12.66
N SER A 357 -27.24 19.46 -13.10
CA SER A 357 -28.40 19.63 -12.22
C SER A 357 -28.64 18.37 -11.39
N PHE A 358 -29.40 18.52 -10.30
CA PHE A 358 -29.83 17.38 -9.51
C PHE A 358 -30.57 16.34 -10.37
N ASN A 359 -31.44 16.80 -11.27
CA ASN A 359 -32.18 15.91 -12.16
C ASN A 359 -31.26 15.17 -13.13
N TYR A 360 -30.20 15.83 -13.62
CA TYR A 360 -29.20 15.18 -14.45
C TYR A 360 -28.48 14.05 -13.69
N TYR A 361 -27.94 14.32 -12.48
CA TYR A 361 -27.28 13.28 -11.69
C TYR A 361 -28.21 12.10 -11.37
N MET A 362 -29.47 12.40 -11.05
CA MET A 362 -30.48 11.37 -10.79
C MET A 362 -30.96 10.62 -12.04
N SER A 363 -30.67 11.13 -13.24
CA SER A 363 -31.01 10.46 -14.50
C SER A 363 -29.98 9.41 -14.92
N GLU A 364 -28.78 9.46 -14.35
CA GLU A 364 -27.71 8.51 -14.66
C GLU A 364 -28.04 7.12 -14.10
N LYS A 365 -27.61 6.08 -14.82
CA LYS A 365 -27.95 4.70 -14.48
C LYS A 365 -27.21 4.24 -13.24
N VAL A 366 -27.94 3.61 -12.33
CA VAL A 366 -27.37 2.89 -11.19
C VAL A 366 -27.35 1.40 -11.54
N VAL A 367 -26.17 0.78 -11.43
CA VAL A 367 -25.94 -0.59 -11.89
C VAL A 367 -25.21 -1.41 -10.81
N GLN A 368 -25.34 -2.73 -10.93
CA GLN A 368 -24.58 -3.70 -10.16
C GLN A 368 -23.18 -3.84 -10.78
N ASN A 369 -22.16 -4.03 -9.94
CA ASN A 369 -20.79 -4.35 -10.35
C ASN A 369 -20.18 -3.36 -11.35
N ASP A 370 -20.53 -2.07 -11.27
CA ASP A 370 -19.75 -1.06 -11.98
C ASP A 370 -18.31 -1.06 -11.43
N PRO A 371 -17.30 -1.06 -12.31
CA PRO A 371 -15.91 -1.19 -11.87
C PRO A 371 -15.40 -0.09 -10.96
N LYS A 372 -15.93 1.14 -11.07
CA LYS A 372 -15.55 2.25 -10.19
C LYS A 372 -15.99 1.96 -8.77
N GLY A 373 -17.19 1.39 -8.60
CA GLY A 373 -17.70 0.92 -7.31
C GLY A 373 -16.95 -0.29 -6.80
N MET A 374 -16.75 -1.32 -7.64
CA MET A 374 -16.05 -2.54 -7.23
C MET A 374 -14.62 -2.24 -6.78
N GLY A 375 -13.85 -1.48 -7.56
CA GLY A 375 -12.48 -1.11 -7.21
C GLY A 375 -12.41 -0.26 -5.93
N ALA A 376 -13.31 0.72 -5.79
CA ALA A 376 -13.41 1.49 -4.55
C ALA A 376 -13.78 0.62 -3.35
N PHE A 377 -14.67 -0.36 -3.51
CA PHE A 377 -15.05 -1.29 -2.46
C PHE A 377 -13.89 -2.19 -2.06
N ILE A 378 -13.12 -2.73 -3.01
CA ILE A 378 -11.94 -3.57 -2.71
C ILE A 378 -10.95 -2.75 -1.86
N LEU A 379 -10.63 -1.53 -2.29
CA LEU A 379 -9.74 -0.62 -1.54
C LEU A 379 -10.28 -0.33 -0.13
N ALA A 380 -11.57 -0.02 -0.01
CA ALA A 380 -12.21 0.23 1.28
C ALA A 380 -12.19 -1.01 2.20
N ALA A 381 -12.45 -2.19 1.65
CA ALA A 381 -12.45 -3.45 2.38
C ALA A 381 -11.04 -3.85 2.84
N ASP A 382 -10.03 -3.60 2.02
CA ASP A 382 -8.63 -3.80 2.38
C ASP A 382 -8.24 -2.92 3.55
N GLU A 383 -8.51 -1.61 3.51
CA GLU A 383 -8.20 -0.71 4.63
C GLU A 383 -9.05 -1.03 5.87
N ALA A 384 -10.33 -1.39 5.70
CA ALA A 384 -11.20 -1.75 6.81
C ALA A 384 -10.73 -3.01 7.55
N ALA A 385 -10.18 -4.00 6.84
CA ALA A 385 -9.61 -5.20 7.43
C ALA A 385 -8.41 -4.91 8.35
N LEU A 386 -7.69 -3.82 8.09
CA LEU A 386 -6.52 -3.40 8.88
C LEU A 386 -6.88 -2.64 10.16
N ILE A 387 -8.09 -2.08 10.27
CA ILE A 387 -8.48 -1.18 11.38
C ILE A 387 -8.22 -1.81 12.75
N ASN A 388 -8.53 -3.10 12.92
CA ASN A 388 -8.35 -3.81 14.19
C ASN A 388 -6.88 -4.13 14.51
N ASN A 389 -6.00 -4.07 13.51
CA ASN A 389 -4.57 -4.35 13.65
C ASN A 389 -3.78 -3.10 14.06
N ILE A 390 -4.26 -1.90 13.69
CA ILE A 390 -3.61 -0.60 13.94
C ILE A 390 -3.14 -0.40 15.40
N PRO A 391 -3.90 -0.78 16.44
CA PRO A 391 -3.46 -0.53 17.82
C PRO A 391 -2.16 -1.23 18.21
N LEU A 392 -1.78 -2.32 17.53
CA LEU A 392 -0.58 -3.09 17.88
C LEU A 392 0.71 -2.30 17.62
N GLY A 393 0.79 -1.55 16.54
CA GLY A 393 1.94 -0.75 16.12
C GLY A 393 1.79 0.75 16.37
N ALA A 394 0.57 1.23 16.64
CA ALA A 394 0.32 2.66 16.89
C ALA A 394 1.31 3.27 17.91
N GLY A 395 1.92 4.39 17.53
CA GLY A 395 2.90 5.11 18.34
C GLY A 395 4.29 4.45 18.41
N LYS A 396 4.54 3.38 17.66
CA LYS A 396 5.85 2.73 17.57
C LYS A 396 6.53 3.10 16.26
N THR A 397 7.78 3.53 16.36
CA THR A 397 8.64 3.79 15.19
C THR A 397 9.57 2.62 14.96
N ILE A 398 9.57 2.11 13.73
CA ILE A 398 10.45 1.04 13.24
C ILE A 398 11.57 1.70 12.45
N LEU A 399 12.74 1.74 13.06
CA LEU A 399 13.92 2.34 12.47
C LEU A 399 14.68 1.25 11.71
N LEU A 400 14.86 1.44 10.41
CA LEU A 400 15.72 0.61 9.58
C LEU A 400 17.07 1.28 9.41
N ASP A 401 18.14 0.51 9.59
CA ASP A 401 19.48 0.97 9.28
C ASP A 401 19.64 1.25 7.79
N ASN A 402 20.32 2.36 7.50
CA ASN A 402 20.87 2.66 6.18
C ASN A 402 22.23 3.38 6.34
N TYR A 403 22.92 3.06 7.44
CA TYR A 403 24.25 3.60 7.76
C TYR A 403 25.31 2.51 7.62
N PHE A 404 25.07 1.33 8.20
CA PHE A 404 25.95 0.16 8.05
C PHE A 404 25.66 -0.58 6.74
N ASN A 405 24.39 -0.72 6.34
CA ASN A 405 24.01 -1.11 4.97
C ASN A 405 23.62 0.12 4.16
N ASN A 406 24.46 0.51 3.21
CA ASN A 406 24.33 1.78 2.50
C ASN A 406 24.78 1.66 1.05
N GLU A 407 24.10 0.78 0.33
CA GLU A 407 24.37 0.54 -1.09
C GLU A 407 23.69 1.58 -1.99
N TRP A 408 24.34 1.88 -3.11
CA TRP A 408 23.89 2.87 -4.10
C TRP A 408 23.84 2.29 -5.51
N LYS A 409 22.81 2.67 -6.26
CA LYS A 409 22.70 2.36 -7.69
C LYS A 409 22.32 3.61 -8.48
N LYS A 410 22.44 3.51 -9.80
CA LYS A 410 21.84 4.49 -10.71
C LYS A 410 20.35 4.22 -10.83
N GLY A 411 19.53 5.18 -10.42
CA GLY A 411 18.09 5.16 -10.58
C GLY A 411 17.65 5.28 -12.05
N PRO A 412 16.34 5.31 -12.33
CA PRO A 412 15.79 5.19 -13.69
C PRO A 412 16.24 6.27 -14.68
N LEU A 413 16.56 7.47 -14.18
CA LEU A 413 17.11 8.60 -14.96
C LEU A 413 18.61 8.85 -14.68
N GLY A 414 19.31 7.87 -14.12
CA GLY A 414 20.76 7.93 -13.86
C GLY A 414 21.17 8.67 -12.57
N LYS A 415 20.22 9.25 -11.83
CA LYS A 415 20.49 9.84 -10.51
C LYS A 415 20.85 8.74 -9.49
N PRO A 416 21.87 8.94 -8.63
CA PRO A 416 22.16 8.00 -7.56
C PRO A 416 20.97 7.85 -6.61
N GLU A 417 20.64 6.62 -6.25
CA GLU A 417 19.64 6.29 -5.25
C GLU A 417 20.13 5.18 -4.34
N SER A 418 19.77 5.25 -3.05
CA SER A 418 20.02 4.15 -2.12
C SER A 418 19.07 2.99 -2.44
N TRP A 419 19.60 1.77 -2.41
CA TRP A 419 18.88 0.56 -2.74
C TRP A 419 19.34 -0.59 -1.85
N HIS A 420 18.69 -1.75 -2.01
CA HIS A 420 18.90 -2.96 -1.22
C HIS A 420 18.44 -2.80 0.23
N TYR A 421 17.53 -3.68 0.65
CA TYR A 421 16.86 -3.68 1.96
C TYR A 421 16.18 -2.37 2.39
N THR A 422 15.98 -1.40 1.49
CA THR A 422 15.28 -0.16 1.85
C THR A 422 13.76 -0.31 1.85
N TRP A 423 13.06 0.50 2.65
CA TRP A 423 11.58 0.50 2.72
C TRP A 423 10.90 0.81 1.38
N ASN A 424 11.52 1.61 0.52
CA ASN A 424 10.91 2.08 -0.73
C ASN A 424 11.24 1.20 -1.94
N ASP A 425 12.21 0.28 -1.80
CA ASP A 425 12.59 -0.63 -2.87
C ASP A 425 11.56 -1.76 -3.00
N ARG A 426 10.89 -1.80 -4.15
CA ARG A 426 9.92 -2.85 -4.53
C ARG A 426 10.52 -3.93 -5.42
N SER A 427 11.79 -3.80 -5.79
CA SER A 427 12.51 -4.85 -6.51
C SER A 427 12.81 -6.03 -5.59
N ASN A 428 13.33 -7.13 -6.13
CA ASN A 428 13.54 -8.36 -5.37
C ASN A 428 14.31 -8.12 -4.05
N GLY A 429 15.40 -7.35 -4.05
CA GLY A 429 16.22 -7.11 -2.85
C GLY A 429 15.68 -6.08 -1.84
N GLY A 430 14.48 -5.52 -2.06
CA GLY A 430 13.93 -4.47 -1.20
C GLY A 430 13.13 -4.96 0.01
N TYR A 431 12.78 -4.03 0.91
CA TYR A 431 11.97 -4.28 2.12
C TYR A 431 10.57 -3.66 2.06
N SER A 432 10.07 -3.30 0.88
CA SER A 432 8.72 -2.72 0.75
C SER A 432 7.60 -3.59 1.32
N PHE A 433 7.67 -4.91 1.17
CA PHE A 433 6.70 -5.84 1.77
C PHE A 433 6.80 -5.86 3.29
N LEU A 434 8.02 -5.93 3.83
CA LEU A 434 8.24 -5.91 5.28
C LEU A 434 7.72 -4.61 5.89
N GLY A 435 8.06 -3.47 5.27
CA GLY A 435 7.55 -2.16 5.66
C GLY A 435 6.02 -2.12 5.63
N ASN A 436 5.41 -2.65 4.58
CA ASN A 436 3.95 -2.73 4.48
C ASN A 436 3.33 -3.55 5.62
N ILE A 437 3.92 -4.69 6.02
CA ILE A 437 3.43 -5.49 7.14
C ILE A 437 3.47 -4.68 8.45
N PHE A 438 4.54 -3.91 8.72
CA PHE A 438 4.58 -3.02 9.89
C PHE A 438 3.49 -1.94 9.85
N GLU A 439 3.27 -1.31 8.69
CA GLU A 439 2.22 -0.29 8.52
C GLU A 439 0.80 -0.86 8.63
N GLN A 440 0.58 -2.13 8.25
CA GLN A 440 -0.70 -2.83 8.44
C GLN A 440 -1.08 -2.92 9.93
N TYR A 441 -0.08 -2.99 10.81
CA TYR A 441 -0.27 -2.93 12.26
C TYR A 441 -0.18 -1.51 12.82
N GLY A 442 -0.12 -0.46 11.98
CA GLY A 442 -0.14 0.94 12.41
C GLY A 442 1.19 1.48 12.93
N ALA A 443 2.30 0.79 12.69
CA ALA A 443 3.62 1.30 13.04
C ALA A 443 4.12 2.34 12.01
N GLU A 444 4.93 3.29 12.48
CA GLU A 444 5.59 4.28 11.62
C GLU A 444 6.95 3.75 11.16
N LEU A 445 7.28 3.93 9.88
CA LEU A 445 8.59 3.57 9.33
C LEU A 445 9.54 4.75 9.36
N ALA A 446 10.81 4.49 9.70
CA ALA A 446 11.89 5.47 9.63
C ALA A 446 13.18 4.80 9.13
N THR A 447 14.12 5.61 8.67
CA THR A 447 15.44 5.16 8.19
C THR A 447 16.54 5.94 8.91
N LEU A 448 17.55 5.23 9.40
CA LEU A 448 18.73 5.81 10.04
C LEU A 448 19.87 5.91 9.02
N LYS A 449 20.22 7.12 8.60
CA LYS A 449 21.30 7.39 7.62
C LYS A 449 22.60 7.89 8.26
N ALA A 450 22.76 7.70 9.56
CA ALA A 450 23.88 8.23 10.34
C ALA A 450 24.21 7.29 11.50
N ALA A 451 25.41 7.46 12.08
CA ALA A 451 25.85 6.65 13.21
C ALA A 451 24.80 6.59 14.35
N PRO A 452 24.58 5.40 14.94
CA PRO A 452 23.58 5.18 15.97
C PRO A 452 24.00 5.81 17.29
N THR A 453 23.48 7.00 17.58
CA THR A 453 23.66 7.68 18.87
C THR A 453 22.40 7.58 19.72
N ALA A 454 22.52 7.83 21.04
CA ALA A 454 21.36 7.87 21.94
C ALA A 454 20.25 8.83 21.43
N GLU A 455 20.65 9.99 20.90
CA GLU A 455 19.74 10.98 20.33
C GLU A 455 19.02 10.46 19.07
N LYS A 456 19.73 9.76 18.18
CA LYS A 456 19.14 9.22 16.94
C LYS A 456 18.25 8.00 17.19
N LEU A 457 18.50 7.23 18.24
CA LEU A 457 17.72 6.05 18.60
C LEU A 457 16.55 6.35 19.54
N LYS A 458 16.46 7.54 20.15
CA LYS A 458 15.51 7.84 21.24
C LYS A 458 14.04 7.58 20.90
N ASN A 459 13.65 7.84 19.64
CA ASN A 459 12.28 7.66 19.17
C ASN A 459 12.02 6.27 18.60
N ALA A 460 13.06 5.46 18.37
CA ALA A 460 12.92 4.12 17.84
C ALA A 460 12.33 3.19 18.91
N SER A 461 11.28 2.47 18.53
CA SER A 461 10.73 1.35 19.31
C SER A 461 11.40 0.03 18.90
N VAL A 462 11.68 -0.12 17.61
CA VAL A 462 12.45 -1.22 17.02
C VAL A 462 13.57 -0.62 16.17
N TYR A 463 14.77 -1.21 16.22
CA TYR A 463 15.87 -0.89 15.33
C TYR A 463 16.31 -2.16 14.59
N ILE A 464 16.29 -2.13 13.26
CA ILE A 464 16.65 -3.25 12.39
C ILE A 464 17.96 -2.90 11.70
N ILE A 465 19.01 -3.68 11.98
CA ILE A 465 20.26 -3.65 11.22
C ILE A 465 20.26 -4.89 10.34
N VAL A 466 20.45 -4.66 9.05
CA VAL A 466 20.42 -5.68 8.01
C VAL A 466 21.72 -5.60 7.23
N ASP A 467 22.32 -6.76 6.97
CA ASP A 467 23.39 -6.98 6.00
C ASP A 467 24.45 -5.85 5.91
N PRO A 468 25.18 -5.52 7.00
CA PRO A 468 26.23 -4.50 6.95
C PRO A 468 27.22 -4.73 5.81
N ASP A 469 27.48 -3.67 5.04
CA ASP A 469 28.25 -3.71 3.80
C ASP A 469 29.71 -4.12 4.03
N THR A 470 30.28 -4.81 3.06
CA THR A 470 31.74 -4.96 2.92
C THR A 470 32.28 -3.94 1.91
N ASP A 471 33.59 -3.98 1.67
CA ASP A 471 34.24 -3.18 0.62
C ASP A 471 33.88 -3.64 -0.81
N LYS A 472 33.17 -4.78 -0.96
CA LYS A 472 32.66 -5.26 -2.25
C LYS A 472 31.41 -4.51 -2.70
N GLU A 473 30.53 -4.16 -1.76
CA GLU A 473 29.23 -3.53 -2.05
C GLU A 473 29.34 -2.00 -2.07
N THR A 474 30.13 -1.43 -1.15
CA THR A 474 30.27 0.02 -0.97
C THR A 474 31.75 0.41 -0.84
N GLU A 475 32.19 1.46 -1.54
CA GLU A 475 33.61 1.89 -1.58
C GLU A 475 34.14 2.33 -0.20
N HIS A 476 33.26 2.89 0.64
CA HIS A 476 33.57 3.38 1.99
C HIS A 476 32.53 2.87 2.99
N PRO A 477 32.57 1.58 3.34
CA PRO A 477 31.60 0.99 4.26
C PRO A 477 31.80 1.57 5.67
N ASN A 478 30.69 1.83 6.36
CA ASN A 478 30.75 2.22 7.77
C ASN A 478 30.78 0.94 8.60
N TYR A 479 31.96 0.56 9.10
CA TYR A 479 32.06 -0.64 9.93
C TYR A 479 31.55 -0.41 11.36
N MET A 480 30.89 -1.43 11.91
CA MET A 480 30.49 -1.45 13.31
C MET A 480 31.72 -1.30 14.22
N ASN A 481 31.62 -0.48 15.26
CA ASN A 481 32.71 -0.27 16.21
C ASN A 481 32.18 -0.29 17.66
N GLU A 482 33.08 -0.27 18.64
CA GLU A 482 32.71 -0.34 20.06
C GLU A 482 31.84 0.84 20.53
N THR A 483 32.04 2.03 19.97
CA THR A 483 31.25 3.23 20.32
C THR A 483 29.80 3.05 19.88
N ASP A 484 29.59 2.73 18.61
CA ASP A 484 28.26 2.50 18.04
C ASP A 484 27.58 1.31 18.71
N ALA A 485 28.32 0.22 18.91
CA ALA A 485 27.81 -0.96 19.58
C ALA A 485 27.43 -0.69 21.05
N GLY A 486 28.18 0.16 21.75
CA GLY A 486 27.88 0.61 23.10
C GLY A 486 26.61 1.46 23.17
N ALA A 487 26.44 2.39 22.23
CA ALA A 487 25.22 3.21 22.15
C ALA A 487 23.97 2.38 21.87
N ILE A 488 24.05 1.42 20.94
CA ILE A 488 22.95 0.48 20.66
C ILE A 488 22.66 -0.39 21.88
N ALA A 489 23.68 -0.98 22.52
CA ALA A 489 23.50 -1.82 23.70
C ALA A 489 22.82 -1.07 24.86
N HIS A 490 23.22 0.18 25.12
CA HIS A 490 22.58 1.02 26.12
C HIS A 490 21.11 1.34 25.78
N TRP A 491 20.81 1.59 24.50
CA TRP A 491 19.43 1.79 24.06
C TRP A 491 18.56 0.52 24.23
N VAL A 492 19.10 -0.66 23.92
CA VAL A 492 18.42 -1.95 24.18
C VAL A 492 18.20 -2.15 25.67
N GLU A 493 19.22 -1.89 26.50
CA GLU A 493 19.12 -1.96 27.97
C GLU A 493 17.97 -1.09 28.50
N GLY A 494 17.78 0.09 27.91
CA GLY A 494 16.68 1.02 28.16
C GLY A 494 15.31 0.60 27.63
N GLY A 495 15.18 -0.57 27.01
CA GLY A 495 13.92 -1.14 26.52
C GLY A 495 13.71 -1.05 25.00
N GLY A 496 14.75 -0.78 24.23
CA GLY A 496 14.71 -0.94 22.76
C GLY A 496 14.60 -2.40 22.34
N VAL A 497 14.03 -2.64 21.15
CA VAL A 497 14.02 -3.95 20.50
C VAL A 497 14.94 -3.93 19.27
N LEU A 498 16.03 -4.69 19.32
CA LEU A 498 17.01 -4.75 18.24
C LEU A 498 16.79 -6.00 17.40
N ALA A 499 16.79 -5.87 16.07
CA ALA A 499 16.86 -6.97 15.13
C ALA A 499 18.18 -6.91 14.36
N LEU A 500 18.93 -8.00 14.39
CA LEU A 500 20.17 -8.20 13.66
C LEU A 500 19.94 -9.25 12.57
N LEU A 501 19.95 -8.83 11.32
CA LEU A 501 19.79 -9.69 10.16
C LEU A 501 21.12 -9.70 9.43
N ALA A 502 21.85 -10.81 9.49
CA ALA A 502 23.13 -10.96 8.81
C ALA A 502 22.98 -11.92 7.63
N ASN A 503 23.84 -11.80 6.63
CA ASN A 503 23.98 -12.77 5.55
C ASN A 503 25.26 -13.62 5.78
N ASP A 504 25.64 -14.48 4.84
CA ASP A 504 26.92 -15.18 4.91
C ASP A 504 28.13 -14.23 4.80
N ALA A 505 29.30 -14.67 5.27
CA ALA A 505 30.54 -13.88 5.28
C ALA A 505 31.01 -13.42 3.88
N GLY A 506 30.47 -14.02 2.81
CA GLY A 506 30.74 -13.57 1.44
C GLY A 506 30.12 -12.20 1.13
N ASN A 507 29.00 -11.86 1.77
CA ASN A 507 28.13 -10.73 1.44
C ASN A 507 27.90 -9.76 2.62
N CYS A 508 28.35 -10.11 3.83
CA CYS A 508 28.14 -9.32 5.04
C CYS A 508 29.43 -9.17 5.86
N ASP A 509 29.68 -7.98 6.41
CA ASP A 509 30.76 -7.73 7.38
C ASP A 509 30.48 -8.36 8.76
N LEU A 510 30.56 -9.69 8.83
CA LEU A 510 30.36 -10.43 10.08
C LEU A 510 31.45 -10.14 11.12
N GLN A 511 32.67 -9.78 10.70
CA GLN A 511 33.78 -9.54 11.60
C GLN A 511 33.46 -8.37 12.55
N HIS A 512 33.10 -7.21 12.01
CA HIS A 512 32.78 -6.06 12.85
C HIS A 512 31.34 -6.12 13.37
N PHE A 513 30.39 -6.68 12.62
CA PHE A 513 29.01 -6.81 13.12
C PHE A 513 28.94 -7.64 14.41
N ASN A 514 29.82 -8.62 14.55
CA ASN A 514 29.97 -9.39 15.78
C ASN A 514 30.45 -8.57 17.00
N ILE A 515 31.04 -7.37 16.84
CA ILE A 515 31.33 -6.47 17.97
C ILE A 515 30.04 -6.13 18.72
N LEU A 516 28.95 -5.88 17.98
CA LEU A 516 27.63 -5.64 18.54
C LEU A 516 26.97 -6.93 19.02
N ALA A 517 26.87 -7.94 18.16
CA ALA A 517 26.18 -9.19 18.49
C ALA A 517 26.73 -9.84 19.78
N LYS A 518 28.06 -9.74 19.98
CA LYS A 518 28.71 -10.37 21.12
C LYS A 518 28.34 -9.75 22.48
N LYS A 519 27.93 -8.49 22.50
CA LYS A 519 27.41 -7.84 23.73
C LYS A 519 26.16 -8.55 24.26
N PHE A 520 25.42 -9.25 23.40
CA PHE A 520 24.15 -9.91 23.72
C PHE A 520 24.23 -11.44 23.84
N GLY A 521 25.42 -12.03 23.79
CA GLY A 521 25.53 -13.49 23.87
C GLY A 521 25.43 -14.21 22.52
N ILE A 522 25.58 -13.49 21.41
CA ILE A 522 25.36 -14.01 20.05
C ILE A 522 26.64 -13.81 19.24
N GLN A 523 26.97 -14.79 18.39
CA GLN A 523 28.00 -14.66 17.37
C GLN A 523 27.49 -15.29 16.07
N PHE A 524 27.53 -14.51 14.99
CA PHE A 524 27.36 -14.97 13.62
C PHE A 524 28.65 -15.67 13.19
N ASN A 525 28.53 -16.89 12.67
CA ASN A 525 29.66 -17.66 12.18
C ASN A 525 29.96 -17.31 10.73
N GLU A 526 31.21 -17.40 10.31
CA GLU A 526 31.62 -17.14 8.91
C GLU A 526 31.37 -18.34 7.98
N ASP A 527 30.39 -19.18 8.32
CA ASP A 527 29.97 -20.30 7.50
C ASP A 527 28.86 -19.89 6.52
N ASN A 528 28.68 -20.73 5.50
CA ASN A 528 27.60 -20.59 4.52
C ASN A 528 26.81 -21.91 4.51
N GLN A 529 25.68 -21.90 5.19
CA GLN A 529 24.79 -23.05 5.31
C GLN A 529 23.58 -22.90 4.39
N LEU A 530 22.93 -24.02 4.06
CA LEU A 530 21.75 -24.05 3.19
C LEU A 530 21.99 -23.41 1.80
N MET A 531 23.18 -23.61 1.24
CA MET A 531 23.50 -23.16 -0.12
C MET A 531 22.58 -23.85 -1.14
N VAL A 532 21.76 -23.05 -1.83
CA VAL A 532 20.78 -23.55 -2.81
C VAL A 532 21.40 -23.63 -4.20
N LYS A 533 21.38 -24.82 -4.80
CA LYS A 533 21.94 -25.08 -6.13
C LYS A 533 20.82 -25.32 -7.14
N ASN A 534 20.96 -24.78 -8.35
CA ASN A 534 20.04 -25.02 -9.47
C ASN A 534 18.56 -24.71 -9.15
N ASN A 535 18.29 -23.73 -8.30
CA ASN A 535 16.95 -23.41 -7.80
C ASN A 535 16.23 -24.58 -7.10
N ASP A 536 16.98 -25.53 -6.51
CA ASP A 536 16.40 -26.56 -5.65
C ASP A 536 16.00 -25.97 -4.29
N TYR A 537 14.79 -25.40 -4.25
CA TYR A 537 14.28 -24.72 -3.05
C TYR A 537 14.19 -25.63 -1.82
N GLU A 538 14.16 -26.97 -1.98
CA GLU A 538 14.16 -27.87 -0.82
C GLU A 538 15.46 -27.77 0.00
N MET A 539 16.58 -27.44 -0.63
CA MET A 539 17.86 -27.24 0.08
C MET A 539 17.80 -26.08 1.09
N GLY A 540 16.96 -25.07 0.82
CA GLY A 540 16.74 -23.93 1.70
C GLY A 540 15.56 -24.10 2.67
N ARG A 541 14.96 -25.30 2.73
CA ARG A 541 13.79 -25.52 3.58
C ARG A 541 14.18 -25.58 5.05
N VAL A 542 13.50 -24.78 5.87
CA VAL A 542 13.55 -24.86 7.32
C VAL A 542 12.16 -25.06 7.91
N ASN A 543 12.02 -26.11 8.71
CA ASN A 543 10.76 -26.44 9.37
C ASN A 543 10.66 -25.69 10.70
N VAL A 544 9.56 -24.98 10.89
CA VAL A 544 9.22 -24.31 12.14
C VAL A 544 8.62 -25.33 13.10
N GLN A 545 9.25 -25.49 14.26
CA GLN A 545 8.78 -26.42 15.30
C GLN A 545 7.49 -25.94 15.95
N GLN A 546 6.63 -26.87 16.35
CA GLN A 546 5.42 -26.55 17.11
C GLN A 546 5.80 -25.86 18.43
N GLY A 547 5.06 -24.81 18.79
CA GLY A 547 5.35 -24.02 20.00
C GLY A 547 6.45 -22.96 19.81
N ASN A 548 6.88 -22.71 18.57
CA ASN A 548 7.81 -21.61 18.28
C ASN A 548 7.27 -20.28 18.85
N ILE A 549 8.12 -19.56 19.59
CA ILE A 549 7.73 -18.35 20.30
C ILE A 549 7.51 -17.14 19.38
N ILE A 550 8.05 -17.19 18.15
CA ILE A 550 7.90 -16.15 17.12
C ILE A 550 6.91 -16.64 16.07
N PHE A 551 7.24 -17.73 15.37
CA PHE A 551 6.50 -18.23 14.21
C PHE A 551 5.34 -19.14 14.64
N LYS A 552 4.27 -18.54 15.12
CA LYS A 552 3.10 -19.27 15.63
C LYS A 552 2.26 -19.93 14.53
N ASN A 553 2.29 -19.38 13.32
CA ASN A 553 1.37 -19.77 12.25
C ASN A 553 2.11 -20.39 11.05
N ALA A 554 3.35 -19.97 10.77
CA ALA A 554 4.17 -20.56 9.70
C ALA A 554 4.78 -21.90 10.10
N LYS A 555 4.85 -22.84 9.16
CA LYS A 555 5.34 -24.22 9.33
C LYS A 555 6.59 -24.50 8.49
N ASN A 556 6.62 -24.03 7.25
CA ASN A 556 7.77 -24.18 6.37
C ASN A 556 8.23 -22.80 5.92
N VAL A 557 9.47 -22.44 6.21
CA VAL A 557 10.08 -21.22 5.71
C VAL A 557 11.26 -21.58 4.82
N TYR A 558 11.55 -20.71 3.87
CA TYR A 558 12.72 -20.80 3.00
C TYR A 558 13.77 -19.80 3.50
N LEU A 559 14.98 -20.31 3.73
CA LEU A 559 16.18 -19.58 4.10
C LEU A 559 17.33 -20.09 3.24
N LYS A 560 18.26 -19.24 2.83
CA LYS A 560 19.40 -19.66 2.01
C LYS A 560 20.66 -18.89 2.36
N GLU A 561 21.80 -19.55 2.12
CA GLU A 561 23.13 -18.93 2.27
C GLU A 561 23.30 -18.25 3.64
N ILE A 562 23.03 -19.02 4.68
CA ILE A 562 22.88 -18.48 6.04
C ILE A 562 24.17 -18.57 6.83
N SER A 563 24.38 -17.59 7.71
CA SER A 563 25.34 -17.66 8.82
C SER A 563 24.72 -18.40 10.01
N SER A 564 25.36 -19.47 10.49
CA SER A 564 24.90 -20.13 11.72
C SER A 564 25.28 -19.33 12.98
N LEU A 565 24.60 -19.59 14.10
CA LEU A 565 24.77 -18.83 15.33
C LEU A 565 25.41 -19.67 16.45
N ASN A 566 26.49 -19.13 17.01
CA ASN A 566 27.01 -19.52 18.32
C ASN A 566 26.35 -18.67 19.41
N LEU A 567 25.80 -19.34 20.43
CA LEU A 567 25.01 -18.72 21.49
C LEU A 567 25.64 -18.97 22.86
N TYR A 568 25.65 -17.95 23.70
CA TYR A 568 26.20 -17.98 25.05
C TYR A 568 25.43 -17.02 25.98
N LYS A 569 25.72 -17.10 27.29
CA LYS A 569 25.01 -16.33 28.33
C LYS A 569 23.49 -16.57 28.24
N ASN A 570 22.71 -15.52 28.04
CA ASN A 570 21.24 -15.55 28.08
C ASN A 570 20.59 -15.67 26.69
N ALA A 571 21.39 -15.80 25.62
CA ALA A 571 20.86 -15.99 24.28
C ALA A 571 20.27 -17.40 24.11
N SER A 572 19.05 -17.47 23.58
CA SER A 572 18.30 -18.72 23.40
C SER A 572 17.95 -18.94 21.94
N PRO A 573 18.12 -20.17 21.39
CA PRO A 573 17.75 -20.46 20.02
C PRO A 573 16.22 -20.46 19.85
N VAL A 574 15.74 -19.94 18.73
CA VAL A 574 14.31 -19.90 18.36
C VAL A 574 14.02 -20.73 17.11
N LEU A 575 14.97 -20.80 16.19
CA LEU A 575 14.86 -21.64 14.99
C LEU A 575 16.21 -22.35 14.78
N LYS A 576 16.12 -23.61 14.35
CA LYS A 576 17.26 -24.46 14.05
C LYS A 576 17.07 -25.12 12.69
N SER A 577 18.20 -25.39 12.01
CA SER A 577 18.25 -26.30 10.88
C SER A 577 19.21 -27.43 11.21
N GLY A 578 18.68 -28.65 11.35
CA GLY A 578 19.42 -29.74 11.99
C GLY A 578 19.87 -29.37 13.41
N ASN A 579 21.18 -29.45 13.65
CA ASN A 579 21.78 -29.07 14.95
C ASN A 579 22.22 -27.60 15.02
N MET A 580 22.16 -26.88 13.91
CA MET A 580 22.63 -25.49 13.82
C MET A 580 21.57 -24.54 14.34
N ASN A 581 21.96 -23.61 15.21
CA ASN A 581 21.11 -22.47 15.54
C ASN A 581 21.17 -21.48 14.39
N ILE A 582 20.02 -21.03 13.91
CA ILE A 582 19.97 -20.08 12.79
C ILE A 582 19.29 -18.78 13.20
N MET A 583 18.40 -18.85 14.20
CA MET A 583 17.70 -17.72 14.77
C MET A 583 17.77 -17.78 16.29
N ALA A 584 17.97 -16.64 16.94
CA ALA A 584 18.05 -16.54 18.39
C ALA A 584 17.37 -15.27 18.93
N VAL A 585 17.03 -15.30 20.20
CA VAL A 585 16.62 -14.12 20.98
C VAL A 585 17.48 -14.01 22.23
N ALA A 586 17.75 -12.78 22.67
CA ALA A 586 18.46 -12.51 23.91
C ALA A 586 17.77 -11.37 24.67
N PRO A 587 17.25 -11.59 25.89
CA PRO A 587 16.83 -10.48 26.75
C PRO A 587 18.06 -9.68 27.22
N TYR A 588 17.96 -8.36 27.25
CA TYR A 588 19.05 -7.48 27.69
C TYR A 588 18.49 -6.23 28.39
N GLY A 589 18.75 -6.10 29.69
CA GLY A 589 18.12 -5.07 30.52
C GLY A 589 16.59 -5.12 30.43
N LYS A 590 15.97 -4.01 30.02
CA LYS A 590 14.52 -3.89 29.81
C LYS A 590 14.09 -4.20 28.37
N GLY A 591 15.04 -4.47 27.47
CA GLY A 591 14.81 -4.68 26.04
C GLY A 591 15.08 -6.12 25.60
N MET A 592 15.15 -6.29 24.29
CA MET A 592 15.31 -7.60 23.66
C MET A 592 16.08 -7.48 22.35
N VAL A 593 16.91 -8.48 22.09
CA VAL A 593 17.62 -8.65 20.82
C VAL A 593 17.08 -9.87 20.10
N PHE A 594 16.94 -9.72 18.80
CA PHE A 594 16.61 -10.73 17.83
C PHE A 594 17.78 -10.86 16.86
N ALA A 595 18.21 -12.09 16.55
CA ALA A 595 19.26 -12.32 15.57
C ALA A 595 18.88 -13.46 14.61
N LEU A 596 19.19 -13.28 13.33
CA LEU A 596 18.98 -14.27 12.29
C LEU A 596 20.09 -14.15 11.24
N GLY A 597 20.71 -15.27 10.90
CA GLY A 597 21.79 -15.31 9.89
C GLY A 597 21.31 -15.34 8.45
N ASP A 598 20.13 -14.79 8.16
CA ASP A 598 19.61 -14.56 6.81
C ASP A 598 18.66 -13.35 6.83
N PRO A 599 18.77 -12.37 5.92
CA PRO A 599 17.82 -11.27 5.79
C PRO A 599 16.50 -11.62 5.07
N TRP A 600 16.22 -12.91 4.79
CA TRP A 600 15.13 -13.54 4.00
C TRP A 600 13.72 -12.91 3.93
N ILE A 601 13.39 -11.94 4.77
CA ILE A 601 12.11 -11.22 4.77
C ILE A 601 12.09 -10.10 3.71
N TYR A 602 12.99 -10.15 2.73
CA TYR A 602 12.99 -9.25 1.57
C TYR A 602 12.01 -9.69 0.49
N ASN A 603 11.62 -8.75 -0.37
CA ASN A 603 10.50 -8.86 -1.31
C ASN A 603 10.52 -10.19 -2.10
N GLU A 604 11.69 -10.61 -2.61
CA GLU A 604 11.86 -11.84 -3.40
C GLU A 604 11.22 -13.09 -2.79
N TYR A 605 11.22 -13.20 -1.46
CA TYR A 605 10.72 -14.37 -0.74
C TYR A 605 9.38 -14.15 -0.04
N VAL A 606 8.84 -12.94 -0.05
CA VAL A 606 7.56 -12.64 0.62
C VAL A 606 6.48 -12.14 -0.34
N ASP A 607 6.84 -11.82 -1.59
CA ASP A 607 5.90 -11.33 -2.60
C ASP A 607 5.20 -12.43 -3.40
N GLY A 608 5.60 -13.69 -3.17
CA GLY A 608 5.01 -14.90 -3.75
C GLY A 608 5.43 -15.22 -5.18
N LYS A 609 6.21 -14.36 -5.86
CA LYS A 609 6.56 -14.57 -7.29
C LYS A 609 7.58 -15.69 -7.51
N LYS A 610 8.51 -15.88 -6.57
CA LYS A 610 9.65 -16.81 -6.73
C LYS A 610 9.45 -18.15 -6.02
N LEU A 611 8.97 -18.11 -4.77
CA LEU A 611 8.88 -19.32 -3.95
C LEU A 611 7.64 -20.16 -4.28
N PRO A 612 7.77 -21.50 -4.29
CA PRO A 612 6.60 -22.39 -4.29
C PRO A 612 5.66 -22.13 -3.11
N LEU A 613 4.34 -22.26 -3.32
CA LEU A 613 3.30 -21.95 -2.32
C LEU A 613 3.40 -22.71 -0.98
N LYS A 614 4.17 -23.79 -0.92
CA LYS A 614 4.41 -24.54 0.33
C LYS A 614 5.27 -23.78 1.35
N TYR A 615 6.03 -22.78 0.91
CA TYR A 615 6.84 -21.91 1.77
C TYR A 615 5.98 -20.74 2.24
N GLU A 616 5.81 -20.61 3.54
CA GLU A 616 4.90 -19.66 4.18
C GLU A 616 5.65 -18.39 4.61
N ASN A 617 6.55 -17.91 3.76
CA ASN A 617 7.51 -16.88 4.13
C ASN A 617 6.84 -15.54 4.50
N TYR A 618 5.84 -15.12 3.72
CA TYR A 618 5.04 -13.95 4.04
C TYR A 618 4.31 -14.07 5.40
N LYS A 619 3.75 -15.25 5.70
CA LYS A 619 3.07 -15.53 6.98
C LYS A 619 4.01 -15.46 8.16
N ALA A 620 5.22 -15.99 7.99
CA ALA A 620 6.27 -15.92 9.00
C ALA A 620 6.79 -14.49 9.20
N ALA A 621 6.87 -13.67 8.14
CA ALA A 621 7.13 -12.24 8.25
C ALA A 621 6.07 -11.53 9.11
N GLN A 622 4.78 -11.86 8.91
CA GLN A 622 3.69 -11.34 9.75
C GLN A 622 3.77 -11.80 11.20
N ASP A 623 4.17 -13.05 11.46
CA ASP A 623 4.42 -13.56 12.81
C ASP A 623 5.58 -12.81 13.49
N TRP A 624 6.67 -12.59 12.75
CA TRP A 624 7.84 -11.88 13.24
C TRP A 624 7.56 -10.42 13.55
N VAL A 625 6.90 -9.69 12.65
CA VAL A 625 6.49 -8.30 12.89
C VAL A 625 5.60 -8.21 14.14
N ARG A 626 4.61 -9.09 14.28
CA ARG A 626 3.77 -9.12 15.49
C ARG A 626 4.58 -9.39 16.75
N PHE A 627 5.56 -10.30 16.69
CA PHE A 627 6.45 -10.54 17.82
C PHE A 627 7.23 -9.29 18.20
N LEU A 628 7.88 -8.62 17.24
CA LEU A 628 8.64 -7.39 17.48
C LEU A 628 7.77 -6.28 18.08
N LEU A 629 6.59 -6.03 17.50
CA LEU A 629 5.67 -5.00 17.98
C LEU A 629 5.13 -5.29 19.40
N ASN A 630 4.91 -6.56 19.75
CA ASN A 630 4.50 -6.95 21.10
C ASN A 630 5.62 -6.77 22.14
N LYS A 631 6.89 -6.89 21.74
CA LYS A 631 8.04 -6.64 22.61
C LYS A 631 8.39 -5.16 22.72
N ALA A 632 8.12 -4.41 21.66
CA ALA A 632 8.45 -3.00 21.57
C ALA A 632 7.53 -2.13 22.42
N LYS A 633 8.12 -1.14 23.10
CA LYS A 633 7.39 -0.14 23.89
C LYS A 633 7.22 1.14 23.07
N ILE A 634 6.15 1.88 23.32
CA ILE A 634 5.99 3.24 22.80
C ILE A 634 7.07 4.10 23.45
N LYS A 635 7.85 4.82 22.64
CA LYS A 635 8.77 5.84 23.12
C LYS A 635 8.04 7.19 23.05
N THR A 636 7.99 7.92 24.15
CA THR A 636 7.39 9.26 24.17
C THR A 636 8.19 10.17 23.23
N LYS A 637 7.52 10.67 22.18
CA LYS A 637 8.03 11.79 21.37
C LYS A 637 7.93 13.05 22.24
N ASN A 638 9.07 13.56 22.70
CA ASN A 638 9.13 14.86 23.39
C ASN A 638 8.90 16.01 22.40
#